data_AF-A0A8H4WWW5-F1
#
_entry.id   AF-A0A8H4WWW5-F1
#
_cell.length_a   1.000
_cell.length_b   1.000
_cell.length_c   1.000
_cell.angle_alpha   90.00
_cell.angle_beta   90.00
_cell.angle_gamma   90.00
#
_symmetry.space_group_name_H-M   'P 1'
#
loop_
_entity.id
_entity.type
_entity.pdbx_description
1 polymer ?
#
loop_
_entity_poly.entity_id
_entity_poly.type
_entity_poly.pdbx_seq_one_letter_code
_entity_poly.pdbx_strand_id
1 'polypeptide(L)'
;MSNGKHKPRSSTDVSAADISPVRRDIGPLRIIAIGFNIPNSWVAIAASLSTALAAGGTVSLIYGTFVSCAFYACAAVTLAELASVYPTAGGQYHFTSILAPERYNRQFSYVCGMISTLSWTINAASVALIGSQLLVSFPQFFNGYEPERWHLFLIYQGLNFFSLFYNLFLLKRTNWIHDCAFVLTLSTFFVTCITCLSRSKKQSPEWVWTNFETMTGWNDGIAFMTSLVTPCYMYGGLDAALHLAEETLNASQTVPRALMATIGIGFLTAFTFAVSMAYCISDLESLLTSTMPIFQLWRTATRSDAAGVTFLISLTIIVIFVLIAIQQTTSRLIWAFARDRGLYLSDHFSQLSPKLRDIPSNALILNTVLVFFCGCLFLASTAAFNALVGSFLLLQMISFALPAALLIYQKRSSTFLPQSRGFRVPDPVGWICNFGTIVAAVIELVFFVFPSSLPVSALSMSESPRGTYYDFGWYTDGSKDYASVVLLILLLFSVVNWFMFAKQHYQGPRVELILDQSISPDTSFQDAQTVGTLVKHAVQGYCDARFFKLRDMMREFIASGQDIGASLCVNVNGEDVVDIWGGYANASTKEPWGKDTVVNVFSTTKLVTNLAALMLISRGAFRPEDKVSQHWPEFAANGKAEVTVGQVLAHTAGLSAWHDDMTLEDICDNRKATDKLARQQTMWIPGTRMGYHGLTQGFLVGELVRRKTGMSIDEFIREEICRPLGVASDFQLGCCKEDWSRVAPVVPPPGPSIQEMLSQQVGYDGESIVARTLCNPSFRAEDANTELWRSSMLGSANGHTNSRTLVKILSCYSLGGICSGSGHRLLSPETVDLALTEHAKGIDLVTGRSGRRGLGIYLTGPGSGIVEDQLPDGKVGWGSGWGGSIVVMDCDRRLTIAYTMNRMLNTPHPSPDAYIQAIYDIVRA
;
A
#
# COMPACT_ATOMS: atom_id res chain seq x y z
N MET A 1 -22.42 47.41 -3.08
CA MET A 1 -22.81 47.03 -1.70
C MET A 1 -22.28 45.62 -1.43
N SER A 2 -21.48 45.49 -0.36
CA SER A 2 -21.15 44.27 0.41
C SER A 2 -20.61 43.05 -0.37
N ASN A 3 -19.31 42.93 -0.63
CA ASN A 3 -18.29 42.31 0.25
C ASN A 3 -18.73 41.03 0.98
N GLY A 4 -18.24 39.88 0.49
CA GLY A 4 -18.23 38.60 1.21
C GLY A 4 -16.90 37.88 0.97
N LYS A 5 -15.93 38.08 1.86
CA LYS A 5 -14.60 37.46 1.86
C LYS A 5 -14.72 35.95 2.14
N HIS A 6 -14.21 35.09 1.26
CA HIS A 6 -13.73 33.76 1.64
C HIS A 6 -12.23 33.64 1.37
N LYS A 7 -11.45 33.63 2.46
CA LYS A 7 -10.03 33.27 2.48
C LYS A 7 -9.84 31.82 1.99
N PRO A 8 -8.76 31.50 1.26
CA PRO A 8 -8.40 30.12 0.99
C PRO A 8 -8.00 29.46 2.32
N ARG A 9 -8.69 28.36 2.68
CA ARG A 9 -8.27 27.51 3.79
C ARG A 9 -7.04 26.71 3.33
N SER A 10 -5.98 26.80 4.12
CA SER A 10 -4.83 25.91 4.11
C SER A 10 -5.23 24.46 4.38
N SER A 11 -4.64 23.50 3.67
CA SER A 11 -4.67 22.05 3.97
C SER A 11 -3.36 21.45 3.45
N THR A 12 -2.28 21.19 4.19
CA THR A 12 -2.02 20.36 5.40
C THR A 12 -2.59 18.94 5.33
N ASP A 13 -1.65 18.00 5.33
CA ASP A 13 -1.69 16.58 5.70
C ASP A 13 -2.62 15.64 4.92
N VAL A 14 -2.01 14.72 4.16
CA VAL A 14 -2.68 13.51 3.68
C VAL A 14 -1.81 12.29 3.97
N SER A 15 -2.32 11.42 4.83
CA SER A 15 -1.67 10.17 5.30
C SER A 15 -2.01 8.97 4.42
N ALA A 16 -1.26 7.87 4.58
CA ALA A 16 -1.27 6.58 3.84
C ALA A 16 -2.60 5.81 3.73
N ALA A 17 -3.71 6.45 4.07
CA ALA A 17 -5.01 5.86 4.11
C ALA A 17 -5.75 6.02 2.75
N ASP A 18 -5.49 7.05 1.93
CA ASP A 18 -6.42 7.57 0.90
C ASP A 18 -6.75 6.77 -0.39
N ILE A 19 -6.37 5.49 -0.53
CA ILE A 19 -6.80 4.67 -1.69
C ILE A 19 -7.52 3.43 -1.20
N SER A 20 -8.79 3.66 -0.96
CA SER A 20 -9.80 2.62 -0.90
C SER A 20 -10.62 2.73 -2.18
N PRO A 21 -11.00 1.62 -2.85
CA PRO A 21 -11.98 1.67 -3.94
C PRO A 21 -13.36 2.14 -3.43
N VAL A 22 -13.54 2.21 -2.11
CA VAL A 22 -14.69 2.78 -1.45
C VAL A 22 -14.40 4.23 -1.03
N ARG A 23 -15.31 5.13 -1.41
CA ARG A 23 -15.24 6.55 -1.03
C ARG A 23 -15.11 6.73 0.49
N ARG A 24 -14.19 7.62 0.88
CA ARG A 24 -13.99 8.03 2.28
C ARG A 24 -14.98 9.08 2.71
N ASP A 25 -15.90 8.70 3.58
CA ASP A 25 -16.97 9.58 4.08
C ASP A 25 -17.23 9.43 5.58
N ILE A 26 -16.50 8.54 6.27
CA ILE A 26 -16.62 8.35 7.72
C ILE A 26 -15.63 9.28 8.43
N GLY A 27 -16.18 10.27 9.16
CA GLY A 27 -15.41 11.20 9.97
C GLY A 27 -14.98 10.62 11.34
N PRO A 28 -14.06 11.31 12.05
CA PRO A 28 -13.50 10.82 13.32
C PRO A 28 -14.49 10.49 14.43
N LEU A 29 -15.48 11.35 14.65
CA LEU A 29 -16.51 11.08 15.67
C LEU A 29 -17.36 9.87 15.31
N ARG A 30 -17.68 9.71 14.03
CA ARG A 30 -18.54 8.63 13.55
C ARG A 30 -17.88 7.27 13.66
N ILE A 31 -16.58 7.16 13.34
CA ILE A 31 -15.88 5.89 13.50
C ILE A 31 -15.67 5.52 14.98
N ILE A 32 -15.50 6.51 15.87
CA ILE A 32 -15.55 6.29 17.33
C ILE A 32 -16.95 5.79 17.74
N ALA A 33 -18.01 6.43 17.25
CA ALA A 33 -19.39 6.04 17.52
C ALA A 33 -19.66 4.59 17.06
N ILE A 34 -19.28 4.21 15.84
CA ILE A 34 -19.40 2.84 15.34
C ILE A 34 -18.57 1.87 16.20
N GLY A 35 -17.31 2.24 16.49
CA GLY A 35 -16.39 1.45 17.30
C GLY A 35 -16.89 1.19 18.72
N PHE A 36 -17.70 2.08 19.30
CA PHE A 36 -18.36 1.86 20.59
C PHE A 36 -19.72 1.16 20.45
N ASN A 37 -20.53 1.53 19.45
CA ASN A 37 -21.88 0.98 19.28
C ASN A 37 -21.87 -0.53 19.01
N ILE A 38 -20.84 -1.06 18.33
CA ILE A 38 -20.77 -2.50 18.05
C ILE A 38 -20.54 -3.31 19.33
N PRO A 39 -19.49 -3.04 20.13
CA PRO A 39 -19.31 -3.76 21.40
C PRO A 39 -20.33 -3.36 22.47
N ASN A 40 -20.76 -2.10 22.47
CA ASN A 40 -21.68 -1.46 23.42
C ASN A 40 -21.61 -2.05 24.84
N SER A 41 -20.51 -1.76 25.52
CA SER A 41 -20.05 -2.56 26.66
C SER A 41 -21.05 -2.69 27.81
N TRP A 42 -21.79 -1.63 28.16
CA TRP A 42 -22.79 -1.72 29.24
C TRP A 42 -24.02 -2.54 28.82
N VAL A 43 -24.42 -2.47 27.55
CA VAL A 43 -25.52 -3.29 27.00
C VAL A 43 -25.12 -4.76 26.99
N ALA A 44 -23.87 -5.08 26.63
CA ALA A 44 -23.35 -6.43 26.72
C ALA A 44 -23.45 -6.95 28.15
N ILE A 45 -22.96 -6.19 29.15
CA ILE A 45 -23.10 -6.55 30.58
C ILE A 45 -24.57 -6.72 30.97
N ALA A 46 -25.46 -5.84 30.51
CA ALA A 46 -26.89 -5.92 30.79
C ALA A 46 -27.52 -7.22 30.25
N ALA A 47 -27.20 -7.60 29.02
CA ALA A 47 -27.70 -8.81 28.35
C ALA A 47 -27.10 -10.12 28.92
N SER A 48 -25.96 -10.03 29.61
CA SER A 48 -25.18 -11.17 30.13
C SER A 48 -25.11 -11.24 31.66
N LEU A 49 -25.86 -10.36 32.34
CA LEU A 49 -25.75 -10.13 33.78
C LEU A 49 -25.97 -11.41 34.60
N SER A 50 -27.02 -12.16 34.31
CA SER A 50 -27.38 -13.37 35.05
C SER A 50 -26.29 -14.46 34.93
N THR A 51 -25.65 -14.58 33.77
CA THR A 51 -24.57 -15.55 33.55
C THR A 51 -23.39 -15.30 34.48
N ALA A 52 -22.94 -14.04 34.60
CA ALA A 52 -21.82 -13.71 35.50
C ALA A 52 -22.19 -13.93 36.96
N LEU A 53 -23.42 -13.56 37.35
CA LEU A 53 -23.91 -13.73 38.71
C LEU A 53 -24.06 -15.20 39.10
N ALA A 54 -24.57 -16.05 38.21
CA ALA A 54 -24.69 -17.48 38.45
C ALA A 54 -23.33 -18.19 38.49
N ALA A 55 -22.36 -17.69 37.71
CA ALA A 55 -21.04 -18.31 37.61
C ALA A 55 -20.12 -17.97 38.78
N GLY A 56 -20.15 -16.74 39.31
CA GLY A 56 -19.30 -16.36 40.43
C GLY A 56 -19.67 -15.02 41.07
N GLY A 57 -20.97 -14.76 41.20
CA GLY A 57 -21.52 -13.63 41.93
C GLY A 57 -21.15 -12.25 41.38
N THR A 58 -21.29 -11.24 42.24
CA THR A 58 -20.95 -9.85 41.90
C THR A 58 -19.44 -9.65 41.72
N VAL A 59 -18.61 -10.47 42.36
CA VAL A 59 -17.15 -10.45 42.20
C VAL A 59 -16.78 -10.72 40.74
N SER A 60 -17.35 -11.74 40.13
CA SER A 60 -17.12 -12.08 38.71
C SER A 60 -17.61 -10.97 37.78
N LEU A 61 -18.78 -10.41 38.09
CA LEU A 61 -19.35 -9.30 37.32
C LEU A 61 -18.48 -8.03 37.39
N ILE A 62 -17.99 -7.64 38.57
CA ILE A 62 -17.28 -6.38 38.77
C ILE A 62 -15.80 -6.54 38.44
N TYR A 63 -15.08 -7.46 39.10
CA TYR A 63 -13.64 -7.63 38.89
C TYR A 63 -13.33 -8.26 37.53
N GLY A 64 -14.24 -9.07 36.98
CA GLY A 64 -14.13 -9.56 35.63
C GLY A 64 -14.08 -8.44 34.59
N THR A 65 -14.73 -7.28 34.81
CA THR A 65 -14.61 -6.12 33.90
C THR A 65 -13.20 -5.51 33.89
N PHE A 66 -12.47 -5.54 35.02
CA PHE A 66 -11.07 -5.09 35.05
C PHE A 66 -10.15 -6.05 34.30
N VAL A 67 -10.31 -7.36 34.53
CA VAL A 67 -9.51 -8.39 33.86
C VAL A 67 -9.74 -8.33 32.35
N SER A 68 -11.01 -8.25 31.94
CA SER A 68 -11.39 -8.14 30.52
C SER A 68 -10.88 -6.84 29.90
N CYS A 69 -10.98 -5.71 30.62
CA CYS A 69 -10.39 -4.45 30.17
C CYS A 69 -8.87 -4.56 29.98
N ALA A 70 -8.15 -5.21 30.90
CA ALA A 70 -6.70 -5.40 30.74
C ALA A 70 -6.35 -6.23 29.50
N PHE A 71 -7.07 -7.35 29.27
CA PHE A 71 -6.87 -8.21 28.09
C PHE A 71 -7.13 -7.45 26.79
N TYR A 72 -8.29 -6.80 26.69
CA TYR A 72 -8.71 -6.11 25.48
C TYR A 72 -7.98 -4.78 25.27
N ALA A 73 -7.50 -4.11 26.32
CA ALA A 73 -6.61 -2.96 26.19
C ALA A 73 -5.26 -3.36 25.58
N CYS A 74 -4.70 -4.50 25.97
CA CYS A 74 -3.49 -5.05 25.37
C CYS A 74 -3.70 -5.34 23.86
N ALA A 75 -4.83 -5.96 23.51
CA ALA A 75 -5.20 -6.21 22.12
C ALA A 75 -5.41 -4.90 21.35
N ALA A 76 -6.15 -3.94 21.92
CA ALA A 76 -6.43 -2.65 21.31
C ALA A 76 -5.15 -1.87 21.02
N VAL A 77 -4.20 -1.80 21.97
CA VAL A 77 -2.91 -1.13 21.76
C VAL A 77 -2.11 -1.82 20.64
N THR A 78 -2.08 -3.15 20.63
CA THR A 78 -1.40 -3.93 19.59
C THR A 78 -1.97 -3.63 18.20
N LEU A 79 -3.30 -3.68 18.06
CA LEU A 79 -3.99 -3.40 16.80
C LEU A 79 -3.89 -1.92 16.41
N ALA A 80 -3.91 -1.00 17.37
CA ALA A 80 -3.80 0.43 17.15
C ALA A 80 -2.43 0.83 16.61
N GLU A 81 -1.33 0.26 17.13
CA GLU A 81 0.00 0.48 16.56
C GLU A 81 0.07 0.00 15.11
N LEU A 82 -0.43 -1.19 14.81
CA LEU A 82 -0.43 -1.77 13.46
C LEU A 82 -1.33 -0.98 12.49
N ALA A 83 -2.54 -0.64 12.91
CA ALA A 83 -3.48 0.15 12.11
C ALA A 83 -2.98 1.57 11.82
N SER A 84 -2.11 2.10 12.67
CA SER A 84 -1.49 3.41 12.42
C SER A 84 -0.48 3.41 11.28
N VAL A 85 0.07 2.23 10.95
CA VAL A 85 0.99 2.02 9.84
C VAL A 85 0.25 1.47 8.62
N TYR A 86 -0.68 0.54 8.83
CA TYR A 86 -1.37 -0.22 7.79
C TYR A 86 -2.90 -0.10 7.90
N PRO A 87 -3.51 1.07 7.67
CA PRO A 87 -4.96 1.25 7.84
C PRO A 87 -5.78 0.59 6.71
N THR A 88 -6.01 -0.71 6.80
CA THR A 88 -6.69 -1.52 5.78
C THR A 88 -7.97 -2.17 6.32
N ALA A 89 -8.97 -2.39 5.46
CA ALA A 89 -10.19 -3.12 5.87
C ALA A 89 -9.90 -4.60 6.19
N GLY A 90 -8.81 -5.15 5.65
CA GLY A 90 -8.34 -6.49 5.96
C GLY A 90 -7.79 -6.64 7.38
N GLY A 91 -7.39 -5.54 8.03
CA GLY A 91 -6.99 -5.54 9.45
C GLY A 91 -5.96 -6.62 9.78
N GLN A 92 -6.33 -7.51 10.69
CA GLN A 92 -5.43 -8.50 11.30
C GLN A 92 -4.80 -9.45 10.29
N TYR A 93 -5.51 -9.89 9.26
CA TYR A 93 -4.92 -10.84 8.31
C TYR A 93 -3.94 -10.16 7.36
N HIS A 94 -4.14 -8.86 7.07
CA HIS A 94 -3.13 -8.03 6.40
C HIS A 94 -1.90 -7.87 7.29
N PHE A 95 -2.08 -7.51 8.56
CA PHE A 95 -0.97 -7.40 9.53
C PHE A 95 -0.18 -8.70 9.63
N THR A 96 -0.89 -9.82 9.73
CA THR A 96 -0.31 -11.15 9.83
C THR A 96 0.49 -11.50 8.58
N SER A 97 0.02 -11.15 7.38
CA SER A 97 0.79 -11.37 6.15
C SER A 97 2.06 -10.54 6.10
N ILE A 98 2.01 -9.29 6.55
CA ILE A 98 3.15 -8.36 6.52
C ILE A 98 4.24 -8.82 7.51
N LEU A 99 3.83 -9.31 8.68
CA LEU A 99 4.75 -9.69 9.76
C LEU A 99 5.25 -11.13 9.67
N ALA A 100 4.56 -12.00 8.94
CA ALA A 100 4.94 -13.41 8.85
C ALA A 100 6.17 -13.62 7.94
N PRO A 101 7.04 -14.62 8.23
CA PRO A 101 8.12 -15.00 7.33
C PRO A 101 7.60 -15.36 5.93
N GLU A 102 8.34 -15.00 4.86
CA GLU A 102 7.93 -15.18 3.46
C GLU A 102 7.43 -16.61 3.15
N ARG A 103 8.07 -17.63 3.72
CA ARG A 103 7.71 -19.04 3.51
C ARG A 103 6.31 -19.41 4.02
N TYR A 104 5.82 -18.72 5.05
CA TYR A 104 4.59 -19.07 5.76
C TYR A 104 3.53 -17.96 5.74
N ASN A 105 3.83 -16.81 5.12
CA ASN A 105 2.98 -15.62 5.15
C ASN A 105 1.54 -15.89 4.71
N ARG A 106 1.39 -16.66 3.63
CA ARG A 106 0.14 -17.01 2.98
C ARG A 106 -0.74 -17.87 3.87
N GLN A 107 -0.14 -18.84 4.56
CA GLN A 107 -0.85 -19.75 5.45
C GLN A 107 -1.32 -19.01 6.70
N PHE A 108 -0.43 -18.26 7.36
CA PHE A 108 -0.78 -17.51 8.57
C PHE A 108 -1.84 -16.45 8.28
N SER A 109 -1.67 -15.69 7.19
CA SER A 109 -2.64 -14.68 6.79
C SER A 109 -4.00 -15.28 6.45
N TYR A 110 -4.05 -16.36 5.66
CA TYR A 110 -5.30 -17.02 5.33
C TYR A 110 -6.05 -17.51 6.58
N VAL A 111 -5.34 -18.18 7.50
CA VAL A 111 -5.94 -18.67 8.76
C VAL A 111 -6.49 -17.50 9.58
N CYS A 112 -5.74 -16.41 9.69
CA CYS A 112 -6.20 -15.20 10.36
C CYS A 112 -7.47 -14.63 9.71
N GLY A 113 -7.49 -14.51 8.37
CA GLY A 113 -8.63 -13.94 7.63
C GLY A 113 -9.90 -14.79 7.73
N MET A 114 -9.75 -16.12 7.67
CA MET A 114 -10.86 -17.06 7.87
C MET A 114 -11.44 -16.96 9.29
N ILE A 115 -10.57 -16.98 10.31
CA ILE A 115 -10.97 -16.88 11.72
C ILE A 115 -11.70 -15.56 11.97
N SER A 116 -11.17 -14.42 11.50
CA SER A 116 -11.82 -13.12 11.63
C SER A 116 -13.18 -13.10 10.93
N THR A 117 -13.28 -13.61 9.71
CA THR A 117 -14.54 -13.61 8.94
C THR A 117 -15.63 -14.45 9.63
N LEU A 118 -15.26 -15.64 10.11
CA LEU A 118 -16.18 -16.52 10.83
C LEU A 118 -16.61 -15.90 12.17
N SER A 119 -15.67 -15.31 12.91
CA SER A 119 -15.94 -14.60 14.17
C SER A 119 -17.01 -13.51 13.97
N TRP A 120 -16.83 -12.65 12.97
CA TRP A 120 -17.78 -11.56 12.67
C TRP A 120 -19.15 -12.07 12.19
N THR A 121 -19.18 -13.17 11.44
CA THR A 121 -20.44 -13.83 11.03
C THR A 121 -21.21 -14.35 12.25
N ILE A 122 -20.51 -15.00 13.18
CA ILE A 122 -21.09 -15.52 14.42
C ILE A 122 -21.56 -14.37 15.32
N ASN A 123 -20.83 -13.26 15.37
CA ASN A 123 -21.25 -12.06 16.11
C ASN A 123 -22.61 -11.54 15.60
N ALA A 124 -22.78 -11.45 14.27
CA ALA A 124 -24.05 -11.05 13.67
C ALA A 124 -25.19 -12.00 14.05
N ALA A 125 -24.94 -13.31 14.06
CA ALA A 125 -25.91 -14.30 14.49
C ALA A 125 -26.27 -14.14 15.99
N SER A 126 -25.28 -13.93 16.86
CA SER A 126 -25.51 -13.72 18.29
C SER A 126 -26.41 -12.50 18.55
N VAL A 127 -26.09 -11.35 17.96
CA VAL A 127 -26.84 -10.11 18.17
C VAL A 127 -28.26 -10.18 17.59
N ALA A 128 -28.46 -10.88 16.47
CA ALA A 128 -29.80 -11.15 15.94
C ALA A 128 -30.65 -11.98 16.91
N LEU A 129 -30.07 -12.96 17.61
CA LEU A 129 -30.77 -13.72 18.64
C LEU A 129 -31.13 -12.83 19.84
N ILE A 130 -30.19 -12.03 20.34
CA ILE A 130 -30.42 -11.09 21.45
C ILE A 130 -31.58 -10.15 21.12
N GLY A 131 -31.59 -9.56 19.91
CA GLY A 131 -32.69 -8.70 19.47
C GLY A 131 -34.04 -9.41 19.42
N SER A 132 -34.03 -10.70 19.05
CA SER A 132 -35.25 -11.52 19.01
C SER A 132 -35.80 -11.78 20.41
N GLN A 133 -34.93 -12.08 21.38
CA GLN A 133 -35.31 -12.29 22.77
C GLN A 133 -35.88 -11.01 23.40
N LEU A 134 -35.27 -9.85 23.13
CA LEU A 134 -35.79 -8.56 23.59
C LEU A 134 -37.18 -8.27 23.01
N LEU A 135 -37.39 -8.50 21.71
CA LEU A 135 -38.70 -8.28 21.08
C LEU A 135 -39.79 -9.21 21.61
N VAL A 136 -39.46 -10.46 21.88
CA VAL A 136 -40.39 -11.45 22.45
C VAL A 136 -40.76 -11.14 23.90
N SER A 137 -39.88 -10.49 24.65
CA SER A 137 -40.14 -10.18 26.06
C SER A 137 -41.34 -9.22 26.27
N PHE A 138 -41.70 -8.41 25.27
CA PHE A 138 -42.88 -7.53 25.34
C PHE A 138 -44.21 -8.30 25.39
N PRO A 139 -44.57 -9.13 24.38
CA PRO A 139 -45.81 -9.89 24.44
C PRO A 139 -45.80 -10.91 25.59
N GLN A 140 -44.64 -11.44 25.97
CA GLN A 140 -44.53 -12.32 27.14
C GLN A 140 -44.94 -11.59 28.41
N PHE A 141 -44.46 -10.36 28.59
CA PHE A 141 -44.80 -9.54 29.75
C PHE A 141 -46.26 -9.07 29.76
N PHE A 142 -46.76 -8.51 28.67
CA PHE A 142 -48.09 -7.89 28.64
C PHE A 142 -49.24 -8.88 28.50
N ASN A 143 -49.02 -10.00 27.81
CA ASN A 143 -50.08 -10.92 27.41
C ASN A 143 -49.87 -12.36 27.91
N GLY A 144 -48.82 -12.62 28.68
CA GLY A 144 -48.47 -13.99 29.10
C GLY A 144 -48.13 -14.90 27.91
N TYR A 145 -47.60 -14.33 26.82
CA TYR A 145 -47.22 -15.09 25.63
C TYR A 145 -46.05 -16.02 25.93
N GLU A 146 -46.21 -17.31 25.62
CA GLU A 146 -45.16 -18.31 25.80
C GLU A 146 -44.39 -18.52 24.48
N PRO A 147 -43.13 -18.05 24.39
CA PRO A 147 -42.39 -18.11 23.15
C PRO A 147 -41.82 -19.49 22.86
N GLU A 148 -42.33 -20.12 21.81
CA GLU A 148 -41.68 -21.27 21.18
C GLU A 148 -40.44 -20.89 20.34
N ARG A 149 -39.54 -21.87 20.14
CA ARG A 149 -38.27 -21.69 19.40
C ARG A 149 -38.45 -21.14 17.99
N TRP A 150 -39.49 -21.58 17.28
CA TRP A 150 -39.73 -21.12 15.91
C TRP A 150 -40.21 -19.65 15.87
N HIS A 151 -40.85 -19.14 16.92
CA HIS A 151 -41.19 -17.71 17.02
C HIS A 151 -39.93 -16.85 17.05
N LEU A 152 -38.97 -17.22 17.91
CA LEU A 152 -37.66 -16.57 18.02
C LEU A 152 -36.91 -16.65 16.68
N PHE A 153 -36.93 -17.81 16.02
CA PHE A 153 -36.34 -17.98 14.70
C PHE A 153 -36.95 -17.04 13.64
N LEU A 154 -38.27 -16.89 13.60
CA LEU A 154 -38.91 -15.99 12.63
C LEU A 154 -38.54 -14.52 12.87
N ILE A 155 -38.51 -14.08 14.13
CA ILE A 155 -38.07 -12.72 14.49
C ILE A 155 -36.60 -12.53 14.16
N TYR A 156 -35.76 -13.53 14.44
CA TYR A 156 -34.34 -13.55 14.09
C TYR A 156 -34.14 -13.32 12.59
N GLN A 157 -34.85 -14.06 11.75
CA GLN A 157 -34.75 -13.89 10.30
C GLN A 157 -35.32 -12.54 9.86
N GLY A 158 -36.41 -12.09 10.49
CA GLY A 158 -36.96 -10.75 10.27
C GLY A 158 -35.93 -9.66 10.52
N LEU A 159 -35.20 -9.72 11.64
CA LEU A 159 -34.12 -8.79 11.97
C LEU A 159 -32.93 -8.90 11.01
N ASN A 160 -32.54 -10.12 10.63
CA ASN A 160 -31.46 -10.37 9.68
C ASN A 160 -31.77 -9.75 8.30
N PHE A 161 -32.96 -10.01 7.75
CA PHE A 161 -33.40 -9.45 6.47
C PHE A 161 -33.68 -7.95 6.55
N PHE A 162 -34.21 -7.45 7.66
CA PHE A 162 -34.34 -6.01 7.89
C PHE A 162 -32.97 -5.32 7.86
N SER A 163 -31.96 -5.89 8.53
CA SER A 163 -30.61 -5.36 8.54
C SER A 163 -29.97 -5.38 7.14
N LEU A 164 -30.17 -6.46 6.37
CA LEU A 164 -29.77 -6.54 4.96
C LEU A 164 -30.41 -5.40 4.14
N PHE A 165 -31.73 -5.27 4.21
CA PHE A 165 -32.46 -4.22 3.49
C PHE A 165 -31.96 -2.83 3.86
N TYR A 166 -31.80 -2.57 5.16
CA TYR A 166 -31.32 -1.29 5.65
C TYR A 166 -29.91 -0.98 5.12
N ASN A 167 -29.00 -1.93 5.20
CA ASN A 167 -27.62 -1.79 4.73
C ASN A 167 -27.55 -1.54 3.22
N LEU A 168 -28.37 -2.22 2.42
CA LEU A 168 -28.36 -2.06 0.95
C LEU A 168 -28.92 -0.72 0.49
N PHE A 169 -30.01 -0.24 1.10
CA PHE A 169 -30.80 0.86 0.53
C PHE A 169 -30.78 2.16 1.33
N LEU A 170 -30.58 2.08 2.64
CA LEU A 170 -30.77 3.22 3.55
C LEU A 170 -29.46 3.72 4.16
N LEU A 171 -28.56 2.81 4.55
CA LEU A 171 -27.40 3.12 5.38
C LEU A 171 -26.56 4.28 4.85
N LYS A 172 -26.13 4.26 3.58
CA LYS A 172 -25.33 5.36 3.00
C LYS A 172 -26.02 6.72 2.98
N ARG A 173 -27.36 6.78 3.09
CA ARG A 173 -28.12 8.04 3.23
C ARG A 173 -28.27 8.45 4.69
N THR A 174 -28.20 7.49 5.60
CA THR A 174 -28.45 7.65 7.03
C THR A 174 -27.20 7.38 7.87
N ASN A 175 -25.99 7.59 7.37
CA ASN A 175 -24.76 7.30 8.13
C ASN A 175 -24.69 8.06 9.48
N TRP A 176 -25.46 9.14 9.64
CA TRP A 176 -25.65 9.86 10.90
C TRP A 176 -26.33 9.02 12.00
N ILE A 177 -26.95 7.89 11.65
CA ILE A 177 -27.67 7.03 12.61
C ILE A 177 -26.72 6.42 13.65
N HIS A 178 -25.45 6.20 13.28
CA HIS A 178 -24.43 5.76 14.23
C HIS A 178 -24.17 6.81 15.32
N ASP A 179 -24.18 8.09 14.93
CA ASP A 179 -24.02 9.21 15.85
C ASP A 179 -25.24 9.30 16.79
N CYS A 180 -26.45 9.13 16.26
CA CYS A 180 -27.68 9.09 17.06
C CYS A 180 -27.74 7.87 17.99
N ALA A 181 -27.35 6.69 17.52
CA ALA A 181 -27.28 5.47 18.31
C ALA A 181 -26.29 5.63 19.47
N PHE A 182 -25.16 6.30 19.24
CA PHE A 182 -24.15 6.61 20.24
C PHE A 182 -24.68 7.55 21.35
N VAL A 183 -25.41 8.59 20.97
CA VAL A 183 -26.09 9.47 21.95
C VAL A 183 -27.17 8.69 22.71
N LEU A 184 -28.02 7.95 21.99
CA LEU A 184 -29.11 7.17 22.59
C LEU A 184 -28.59 6.17 23.63
N THR A 185 -27.53 5.42 23.31
CA THR A 185 -26.97 4.43 24.24
C THR A 185 -26.38 5.08 25.49
N LEU A 186 -25.63 6.18 25.36
CA LEU A 186 -25.05 6.88 26.51
C LEU A 186 -26.15 7.55 27.36
N SER A 187 -27.15 8.18 26.74
CA SER A 187 -28.30 8.73 27.46
C SER A 187 -29.09 7.64 28.20
N THR A 188 -29.33 6.50 27.54
CA THR A 188 -30.02 5.36 28.16
C THR A 188 -29.24 4.80 29.33
N PHE A 189 -27.91 4.66 29.21
CA PHE A 189 -27.02 4.28 30.30
C PHE A 189 -27.16 5.21 31.50
N PHE A 190 -27.01 6.53 31.32
CA PHE A 190 -27.11 7.49 32.42
C PHE A 190 -28.48 7.49 33.07
N VAL A 191 -29.55 7.53 32.27
CA VAL A 191 -30.93 7.53 32.78
C VAL A 191 -31.21 6.25 33.56
N THR A 192 -30.79 5.10 33.05
CA THR A 192 -31.02 3.80 33.71
C THR A 192 -30.26 3.71 35.03
N CYS A 193 -28.96 4.04 35.04
CA CYS A 193 -28.14 4.01 36.25
C CYS A 193 -28.66 4.97 37.31
N ILE A 194 -28.91 6.23 36.97
CA ILE A 194 -29.41 7.25 37.89
C ILE A 194 -30.78 6.83 38.44
N THR A 195 -31.73 6.47 37.56
CA THR A 195 -33.09 6.13 37.99
C THR A 195 -33.10 4.91 38.89
N CYS A 196 -32.38 3.85 38.54
CA CYS A 196 -32.30 2.64 39.37
C CYS A 196 -31.67 2.95 40.73
N LEU A 197 -30.51 3.62 40.77
CA LEU A 197 -29.84 3.95 42.02
C LEU A 197 -30.64 4.91 42.91
N SER A 198 -31.40 5.84 42.32
CA SER A 198 -32.26 6.76 43.09
C SER A 198 -33.48 6.06 43.68
N ARG A 199 -33.96 4.98 43.06
CA ARG A 199 -35.24 4.35 43.40
C ARG A 199 -35.12 3.04 44.17
N SER A 200 -34.02 2.32 44.00
CA SER A 200 -33.83 0.98 44.54
C SER A 200 -33.54 0.99 46.04
N LYS A 201 -33.92 -0.11 46.69
CA LYS A 201 -33.35 -0.49 47.99
C LYS A 201 -31.96 -1.06 47.70
N LYS A 202 -30.93 -0.46 48.29
CA LYS A 202 -29.53 -0.78 47.98
C LYS A 202 -29.06 -1.99 48.77
N GLN A 203 -28.26 -2.85 48.14
CA GLN A 203 -27.49 -3.88 48.82
C GLN A 203 -26.40 -3.30 49.71
N SER A 204 -25.90 -4.10 50.66
CA SER A 204 -24.77 -3.70 51.48
C SER A 204 -23.50 -3.60 50.63
N PRO A 205 -22.60 -2.64 50.90
CA PRO A 205 -21.32 -2.55 50.20
C PRO A 205 -20.51 -3.85 50.31
N GLU A 206 -20.55 -4.51 51.46
CA GLU A 206 -19.88 -5.80 51.67
C GLU A 206 -20.35 -6.82 50.64
N TRP A 207 -21.66 -7.07 50.53
CA TRP A 207 -22.20 -8.03 49.58
C TRP A 207 -21.82 -7.67 48.14
N VAL A 208 -21.94 -6.40 47.74
CA VAL A 208 -21.62 -5.99 46.36
C VAL A 208 -20.16 -6.27 45.99
N TRP A 209 -19.22 -6.02 46.90
CA TRP A 209 -17.78 -6.13 46.60
C TRP A 209 -17.19 -7.52 46.90
N THR A 210 -17.86 -8.38 47.68
CA THR A 210 -17.29 -9.67 48.11
C THR A 210 -18.15 -10.89 47.78
N ASN A 211 -19.39 -10.73 47.29
CA ASN A 211 -20.23 -11.88 46.98
C ASN A 211 -19.66 -12.71 45.82
N PHE A 212 -19.24 -13.93 46.17
CA PHE A 212 -18.80 -14.96 45.25
C PHE A 212 -19.60 -16.24 45.55
N GLU A 213 -20.73 -16.39 44.86
CA GLU A 213 -21.53 -17.61 44.89
C GLU A 213 -21.53 -18.20 43.48
N THR A 214 -21.28 -19.50 43.37
CA THR A 214 -21.20 -20.20 42.10
C THR A 214 -22.18 -21.37 42.07
N MET A 215 -22.94 -21.45 40.99
CA MET A 215 -23.86 -22.56 40.69
C MET A 215 -23.25 -23.54 39.68
N THR A 216 -21.97 -23.37 39.34
CA THR A 216 -21.30 -24.13 38.27
C THR A 216 -20.79 -25.49 38.74
N GLY A 217 -20.61 -25.71 40.04
CA GLY A 217 -19.97 -26.94 40.55
C GLY A 217 -18.45 -27.01 40.29
N TRP A 218 -17.85 -26.01 39.64
CA TRP A 218 -16.41 -25.81 39.59
C TRP A 218 -15.89 -25.20 40.89
N ASN A 219 -14.58 -25.32 41.14
CA ASN A 219 -13.94 -24.54 42.20
C ASN A 219 -13.94 -23.04 41.85
N ASP A 220 -13.80 -22.19 42.87
CA ASP A 220 -13.93 -20.74 42.73
C ASP A 220 -13.01 -20.14 41.65
N GLY A 221 -11.79 -20.66 41.53
CA GLY A 221 -10.83 -20.19 40.53
C GLY A 221 -11.31 -20.47 39.10
N ILE A 222 -11.71 -21.70 38.81
CA ILE A 222 -12.22 -22.07 37.47
C ILE A 222 -13.54 -21.36 37.21
N ALA A 223 -14.44 -21.30 38.20
CA ALA A 223 -15.73 -20.62 38.10
C ALA A 223 -15.57 -19.13 37.74
N PHE A 224 -14.61 -18.44 38.37
CA PHE A 224 -14.26 -17.07 37.99
C PHE A 224 -13.74 -16.99 36.56
N MET A 225 -12.81 -17.87 36.16
CA MET A 225 -12.23 -17.84 34.81
C MET A 225 -13.26 -18.15 33.70
N THR A 226 -14.17 -19.09 33.92
CA THR A 226 -15.27 -19.38 32.99
C THR A 226 -16.31 -18.26 32.96
N SER A 227 -16.49 -17.53 34.05
CA SER A 227 -17.40 -16.37 34.10
C SER A 227 -16.90 -15.19 33.26
N LEU A 228 -15.60 -15.12 32.96
CA LEU A 228 -14.98 -14.01 32.20
C LEU A 228 -15.55 -13.87 30.78
N VAL A 229 -16.25 -14.88 30.26
CA VAL A 229 -16.99 -14.79 29.00
C VAL A 229 -17.89 -13.55 28.97
N THR A 230 -18.65 -13.31 30.04
CA THR A 230 -19.58 -12.16 30.15
C THR A 230 -18.84 -10.82 30.03
N PRO A 231 -17.87 -10.49 30.91
CA PRO A 231 -17.17 -9.22 30.81
C PRO A 231 -16.27 -9.12 29.57
N CYS A 232 -15.78 -10.23 28.98
CA CYS A 232 -15.10 -10.20 27.69
C CYS A 232 -16.06 -9.82 26.54
N TYR A 233 -17.33 -10.22 26.63
CA TYR A 233 -18.36 -9.86 25.63
C TYR A 233 -18.56 -8.35 25.49
N MET A 234 -18.22 -7.57 26.52
CA MET A 234 -18.29 -6.11 26.49
C MET A 234 -17.36 -5.45 25.45
N TYR A 235 -16.40 -6.21 24.91
CA TYR A 235 -15.52 -5.82 23.81
C TYR A 235 -15.69 -6.70 22.55
N GLY A 236 -16.83 -7.38 22.41
CA GLY A 236 -17.17 -8.10 21.18
C GLY A 236 -17.18 -7.16 19.97
N GLY A 237 -16.37 -7.44 18.96
CA GLY A 237 -16.19 -6.62 17.76
C GLY A 237 -15.30 -5.40 17.99
N LEU A 238 -14.35 -5.45 18.94
CA LEU A 238 -13.39 -4.37 19.22
C LEU A 238 -12.69 -3.84 17.96
N ASP A 239 -12.38 -4.74 17.03
CA ASP A 239 -11.73 -4.50 15.75
C ASP A 239 -12.62 -3.85 14.68
N ALA A 240 -13.86 -3.48 15.01
CA ALA A 240 -14.82 -2.88 14.08
C ALA A 240 -14.24 -1.74 13.23
N ALA A 241 -13.48 -0.86 13.89
CA ALA A 241 -12.88 0.31 13.24
C ALA A 241 -11.81 -0.07 12.20
N LEU A 242 -11.14 -1.22 12.34
CA LEU A 242 -10.18 -1.72 11.36
C LEU A 242 -10.87 -2.01 10.03
N HIS A 243 -11.98 -2.75 10.08
CA HIS A 243 -12.69 -3.21 8.89
C HIS A 243 -13.43 -2.08 8.14
N LEU A 244 -13.50 -0.90 8.74
CA LEU A 244 -14.00 0.33 8.11
C LEU A 244 -12.88 1.35 7.82
N ALA A 245 -11.61 0.99 8.00
CA ALA A 245 -10.47 1.89 7.79
C ALA A 245 -10.43 2.47 6.37
N GLU A 246 -10.79 1.65 5.37
CA GLU A 246 -10.83 2.05 3.97
C GLU A 246 -11.87 3.17 3.69
N GLU A 247 -12.97 3.23 4.46
CA GLU A 247 -14.01 4.28 4.38
C GLU A 247 -13.75 5.49 5.31
N THR A 248 -12.69 5.43 6.14
CA THR A 248 -12.42 6.39 7.21
C THR A 248 -11.45 7.50 6.80
N LEU A 249 -11.81 8.75 7.10
CA LEU A 249 -10.93 9.91 6.90
C LEU A 249 -9.73 9.87 7.87
N ASN A 250 -8.52 10.05 7.33
CA ASN A 250 -7.26 9.99 8.10
C ASN A 250 -7.14 8.70 8.93
N ALA A 251 -7.47 7.55 8.35
CA ALA A 251 -7.58 6.27 9.07
C ALA A 251 -6.34 5.91 9.91
N SER A 252 -5.12 6.23 9.44
CA SER A 252 -3.86 5.99 10.18
C SER A 252 -3.79 6.69 11.56
N GLN A 253 -4.58 7.74 11.77
CA GLN A 253 -4.69 8.41 13.08
C GLN A 253 -6.04 8.14 13.74
N THR A 254 -7.10 8.11 12.94
CA THR A 254 -8.46 8.04 13.44
C THR A 254 -8.82 6.64 13.95
N VAL A 255 -8.42 5.58 13.24
CA VAL A 255 -8.73 4.19 13.62
C VAL A 255 -8.05 3.81 14.95
N PRO A 256 -6.75 4.10 15.18
CA PRO A 256 -6.14 3.91 16.50
C PRO A 256 -6.87 4.63 17.63
N ARG A 257 -7.29 5.88 17.40
CA ARG A 257 -8.07 6.65 18.40
C ARG A 257 -9.43 6.03 18.67
N ALA A 258 -10.10 5.50 17.65
CA ALA A 258 -11.37 4.80 17.81
C ALA A 258 -11.22 3.55 18.68
N LEU A 259 -10.20 2.72 18.44
CA LEU A 259 -9.90 1.55 19.28
C LEU A 259 -9.69 1.94 20.75
N MET A 260 -8.88 2.97 21.01
CA MET A 260 -8.61 3.42 22.39
C MET A 260 -9.83 4.05 23.06
N ALA A 261 -10.66 4.78 22.30
CA ALA A 261 -11.91 5.35 22.80
C ALA A 261 -12.91 4.24 23.16
N THR A 262 -13.03 3.19 22.35
CA THR A 262 -13.86 2.02 22.65
C THR A 262 -13.46 1.38 23.97
N ILE A 263 -12.16 1.18 24.22
CA ILE A 263 -11.68 0.64 25.50
C ILE A 263 -12.07 1.54 26.67
N GLY A 264 -11.76 2.84 26.59
CA GLY A 264 -11.98 3.78 27.68
C GLY A 264 -13.46 4.00 28.01
N ILE A 265 -14.29 4.31 27.00
CA ILE A 265 -15.74 4.51 27.18
C ILE A 265 -16.40 3.18 27.57
N GLY A 266 -15.97 2.08 26.95
CA GLY A 266 -16.47 0.73 27.24
C GLY A 266 -16.26 0.35 28.70
N PHE A 267 -15.04 0.51 29.21
CA PHE A 267 -14.72 0.21 30.61
C PHE A 267 -15.53 1.09 31.55
N LEU A 268 -15.54 2.42 31.33
CA LEU A 268 -16.23 3.35 32.22
C LEU A 268 -17.73 3.06 32.29
N THR A 269 -18.37 2.79 31.15
CA THR A 269 -19.81 2.49 31.10
C THR A 269 -20.14 1.12 31.68
N ALA A 270 -19.40 0.07 31.31
CA ALA A 270 -19.63 -1.28 31.80
C ALA A 270 -19.39 -1.42 33.30
N PHE A 271 -18.26 -0.92 33.81
CA PHE A 271 -17.94 -0.95 35.24
C PHE A 271 -18.98 -0.19 36.06
N THR A 272 -19.31 1.04 35.65
CA THR A 272 -20.31 1.86 36.35
C THR A 272 -21.68 1.18 36.33
N PHE A 273 -22.07 0.60 35.20
CA PHE A 273 -23.33 -0.12 35.07
C PHE A 273 -23.37 -1.38 35.96
N ALA A 274 -22.32 -2.20 35.91
CA ALA A 274 -22.17 -3.42 36.72
C ALA A 274 -22.32 -3.12 38.22
N VAL A 275 -21.57 -2.13 38.73
CA VAL A 275 -21.66 -1.70 40.13
C VAL A 275 -23.06 -1.17 40.44
N SER A 276 -23.61 -0.32 39.57
CA SER A 276 -24.94 0.28 39.78
C SER A 276 -26.03 -0.78 39.86
N MET A 277 -26.01 -1.76 38.94
CA MET A 277 -26.96 -2.86 38.91
C MET A 277 -26.78 -3.79 40.10
N ALA A 278 -25.54 -4.13 40.49
CA ALA A 278 -25.25 -4.95 41.67
C ALA A 278 -25.85 -4.35 42.96
N TYR A 279 -25.72 -3.03 43.15
CA TYR A 279 -26.38 -2.34 44.27
C TYR A 279 -27.91 -2.40 44.21
N CYS A 280 -28.51 -2.57 43.04
CA CYS A 280 -29.95 -2.60 42.84
C CYS A 280 -30.57 -4.01 42.91
N ILE A 281 -29.76 -5.07 43.01
CA ILE A 281 -30.26 -6.45 43.13
C ILE A 281 -30.91 -6.61 44.50
N SER A 282 -32.23 -6.77 44.58
CA SER A 282 -32.91 -7.01 45.86
C SER A 282 -33.18 -8.49 46.14
N ASP A 283 -33.28 -9.31 45.10
CA ASP A 283 -33.58 -10.73 45.16
C ASP A 283 -32.80 -11.42 44.01
N LEU A 284 -31.74 -12.15 44.37
CA LEU A 284 -30.88 -12.81 43.40
C LEU A 284 -31.54 -14.03 42.77
N GLU A 285 -32.30 -14.81 43.53
CA GLU A 285 -32.95 -16.03 43.04
C GLU A 285 -34.06 -15.70 42.04
N SER A 286 -34.91 -14.71 42.35
CA SER A 286 -35.94 -14.22 41.41
C SER A 286 -35.33 -13.64 40.14
N LEU A 287 -34.15 -13.00 40.24
CA LEU A 287 -33.44 -12.46 39.09
C LEU A 287 -32.90 -13.57 38.18
N LEU A 288 -32.26 -14.59 38.75
CA LEU A 288 -31.65 -15.69 38.00
C LEU A 288 -32.67 -16.63 37.36
N THR A 289 -33.85 -16.78 37.97
CA THR A 289 -34.96 -17.60 37.44
C THR A 289 -35.87 -16.86 36.46
N SER A 290 -35.64 -15.56 36.25
CA SER A 290 -36.43 -14.75 35.33
C SER A 290 -36.06 -15.03 33.87
N THR A 291 -37.09 -15.09 33.01
CA THR A 291 -36.92 -15.14 31.56
C THR A 291 -36.17 -13.93 31.00
N MET A 292 -36.30 -12.73 31.60
CA MET A 292 -35.55 -11.55 31.14
C MET A 292 -34.98 -10.83 32.36
N PRO A 293 -33.83 -11.31 32.89
CA PRO A 293 -33.28 -10.87 34.17
C PRO A 293 -33.09 -9.35 34.25
N ILE A 294 -32.54 -8.72 33.22
CA ILE A 294 -32.29 -7.28 33.25
C ILE A 294 -33.59 -6.46 33.31
N PHE A 295 -34.62 -6.90 32.59
CA PHE A 295 -35.94 -6.26 32.62
C PHE A 295 -36.57 -6.41 34.01
N GLN A 296 -36.48 -7.60 34.60
CA GLN A 296 -36.94 -7.86 35.97
C GLN A 296 -36.19 -6.99 36.99
N LEU A 297 -34.88 -6.86 36.86
CA LEU A 297 -34.07 -6.01 37.72
C LEU A 297 -34.53 -4.54 37.64
N TRP A 298 -34.70 -4.00 36.45
CA TRP A 298 -35.13 -2.60 36.27
C TRP A 298 -36.51 -2.35 36.85
N ARG A 299 -37.46 -3.27 36.67
CA ARG A 299 -38.80 -3.15 37.27
C ARG A 299 -38.73 -3.11 38.79
N THR A 300 -38.00 -4.04 39.38
CA THR A 300 -37.88 -4.15 40.84
C THR A 300 -37.11 -2.97 41.43
N ALA A 301 -36.01 -2.56 40.79
CA ALA A 301 -35.19 -1.42 41.22
C ALA A 301 -35.97 -0.09 41.15
N THR A 302 -36.69 0.15 40.05
CA THR A 302 -37.45 1.40 39.86
C THR A 302 -38.82 1.39 40.58
N ARG A 303 -39.33 0.18 40.88
CA ARG A 303 -40.70 -0.08 41.33
C ARG A 303 -41.73 0.46 40.34
N SER A 304 -41.45 0.30 39.04
CA SER A 304 -42.27 0.83 37.96
C SER A 304 -42.14 -0.02 36.69
N ASP A 305 -43.26 -0.60 36.25
CA ASP A 305 -43.31 -1.33 34.98
C ASP A 305 -43.09 -0.39 33.80
N ALA A 306 -43.63 0.83 33.84
CA ALA A 306 -43.44 1.82 32.78
C ALA A 306 -41.97 2.20 32.58
N ALA A 307 -41.21 2.37 33.67
CA ALA A 307 -39.78 2.66 33.59
C ALA A 307 -39.01 1.46 33.02
N GLY A 308 -39.27 0.24 33.51
CA GLY A 308 -38.65 -0.98 33.00
C GLY A 308 -38.92 -1.20 31.51
N VAL A 309 -40.17 -1.02 31.06
CA VAL A 309 -40.55 -1.15 29.65
C VAL A 309 -39.89 -0.08 28.79
N THR A 310 -39.77 1.15 29.30
CA THR A 310 -39.08 2.24 28.57
C THR A 310 -37.60 1.90 28.36
N PHE A 311 -36.92 1.41 29.39
CA PHE A 311 -35.52 1.00 29.27
C PHE A 311 -35.35 -0.19 28.31
N LEU A 312 -36.28 -1.14 28.34
CA LEU A 312 -36.31 -2.28 27.43
C LEU A 312 -36.55 -1.87 25.97
N ILE A 313 -37.43 -0.90 25.70
CA ILE A 313 -37.64 -0.33 24.35
C ILE A 313 -36.34 0.31 23.86
N SER A 314 -35.70 1.15 24.68
CA SER A 314 -34.43 1.76 24.33
C SER A 314 -33.36 0.72 24.03
N LEU A 315 -33.25 -0.33 24.86
CA LEU A 315 -32.31 -1.43 24.65
C LEU A 315 -32.57 -2.17 23.34
N THR A 316 -33.84 -2.43 23.02
CA THR A 316 -34.25 -3.10 21.78
C THR A 316 -33.85 -2.27 20.55
N ILE A 317 -34.10 -0.96 20.57
CA ILE A 317 -33.71 -0.05 19.49
C ILE A 317 -32.19 0.00 19.34
N ILE A 318 -31.45 0.06 20.45
CA ILE A 318 -29.99 0.05 20.45
C ILE A 318 -29.46 -1.22 19.79
N VAL A 319 -29.97 -2.40 20.17
CA VAL A 319 -29.54 -3.70 19.60
C VAL A 319 -29.80 -3.79 18.10
N ILE A 320 -30.91 -3.22 17.60
CA ILE A 320 -31.16 -3.14 16.15
C ILE A 320 -30.08 -2.30 15.44
N PHE A 321 -29.67 -1.17 16.03
CA PHE A 321 -28.55 -0.38 15.48
C PHE A 321 -27.23 -1.11 15.53
N VAL A 322 -26.97 -1.86 16.61
CA VAL A 322 -25.79 -2.73 16.72
C VAL A 322 -25.78 -3.77 15.59
N LEU A 323 -26.91 -4.44 15.34
CA LEU A 323 -27.02 -5.44 14.26
C LEU A 323 -26.79 -4.84 12.87
N ILE A 324 -27.29 -3.64 12.62
CA ILE A 324 -27.03 -2.90 11.37
C ILE A 324 -25.53 -2.62 11.21
N ALA A 325 -24.88 -2.14 12.27
CA ALA A 325 -23.45 -1.83 12.26
C ALA A 325 -22.58 -3.10 12.11
N ILE A 326 -22.93 -4.22 12.75
CA ILE A 326 -22.20 -5.48 12.58
C ILE A 326 -22.32 -5.99 11.16
N GLN A 327 -23.52 -5.98 10.56
CA GLN A 327 -23.73 -6.39 9.18
C GLN A 327 -22.95 -5.49 8.20
N GLN A 328 -22.92 -4.18 8.45
CA GLN A 328 -22.09 -3.23 7.71
C GLN A 328 -20.62 -3.66 7.75
N THR A 329 -20.06 -3.85 8.94
CA THR A 329 -18.64 -4.14 9.13
C THR A 329 -18.24 -5.50 8.58
N THR A 330 -19.05 -6.53 8.85
CA THR A 330 -18.79 -7.91 8.39
C THR A 330 -18.77 -7.98 6.87
N SER A 331 -19.64 -7.25 6.19
CA SER A 331 -19.65 -7.24 4.72
C SER A 331 -18.36 -6.65 4.13
N ARG A 332 -17.72 -5.66 4.78
CA ARG A 332 -16.42 -5.11 4.33
C ARG A 332 -15.31 -6.10 4.55
N LEU A 333 -15.30 -6.80 5.68
CA LEU A 333 -14.30 -7.84 5.96
C LEU A 333 -14.39 -8.98 4.94
N ILE A 334 -15.59 -9.52 4.71
CA ILE A 334 -15.82 -10.57 3.69
C ILE A 334 -15.40 -10.08 2.32
N TRP A 335 -15.79 -8.86 1.94
CA TRP A 335 -15.43 -8.26 0.66
C TRP A 335 -13.91 -8.13 0.50
N ALA A 336 -13.21 -7.61 1.51
CA ALA A 336 -11.76 -7.46 1.49
C ALA A 336 -11.07 -8.82 1.35
N PHE A 337 -11.54 -9.82 2.10
CA PHE A 337 -10.99 -11.17 2.04
C PHE A 337 -11.26 -11.87 0.69
N ALA A 338 -12.42 -11.62 0.07
CA ALA A 338 -12.71 -12.08 -1.29
C ALA A 338 -11.91 -11.32 -2.37
N ARG A 339 -11.69 -10.01 -2.22
CA ARG A 339 -10.80 -9.20 -3.10
C ARG A 339 -9.40 -9.81 -3.15
N ASP A 340 -8.96 -10.35 -2.03
CA ASP A 340 -7.66 -11.01 -1.87
C ASP A 340 -7.66 -12.50 -2.26
N ARG A 341 -8.73 -12.98 -2.90
CA ARG A 341 -8.92 -14.38 -3.32
C ARG A 341 -8.94 -15.40 -2.18
N GLY A 342 -9.40 -14.98 -1.00
CA GLY A 342 -9.48 -15.84 0.19
C GLY A 342 -10.66 -16.82 0.19
N LEU A 343 -11.71 -16.57 -0.59
CA LEU A 343 -12.96 -17.34 -0.57
C LEU A 343 -13.26 -18.04 -1.90
N TYR A 344 -13.89 -19.21 -1.87
CA TYR A 344 -14.51 -19.77 -3.08
C TYR A 344 -15.51 -18.76 -3.68
N LEU A 345 -15.52 -18.61 -5.01
CA LEU A 345 -16.25 -17.54 -5.74
C LEU A 345 -15.83 -16.10 -5.38
N SER A 346 -14.55 -15.90 -5.02
CA SER A 346 -13.98 -14.58 -4.70
C SER A 346 -14.29 -13.50 -5.75
N ASP A 347 -14.31 -13.83 -7.04
CA ASP A 347 -14.61 -12.88 -8.11
C ASP A 347 -16.05 -12.33 -8.03
N HIS A 348 -16.98 -13.07 -7.42
CA HIS A 348 -18.36 -12.63 -7.20
C HIS A 348 -18.50 -11.76 -5.95
N PHE A 349 -17.86 -12.16 -4.85
CA PHE A 349 -17.98 -11.47 -3.56
C PHE A 349 -17.07 -10.24 -3.41
N SER A 350 -16.07 -10.09 -4.27
CA SER A 350 -15.19 -8.91 -4.33
C SER A 350 -15.78 -7.71 -5.07
N GLN A 351 -16.95 -7.86 -5.69
CA GLN A 351 -17.58 -6.81 -6.49
C GLN A 351 -18.26 -5.75 -5.61
N LEU A 352 -18.06 -4.48 -5.98
CA LEU A 352 -18.81 -3.34 -5.45
C LEU A 352 -19.94 -2.99 -6.42
N SER A 353 -21.13 -2.66 -5.90
CA SER A 353 -22.28 -2.30 -6.72
C SER A 353 -22.32 -0.80 -7.03
N PRO A 354 -22.11 -0.35 -8.28
CA PRO A 354 -22.15 1.08 -8.62
C PRO A 354 -23.55 1.67 -8.41
N LYS A 355 -24.60 0.87 -8.67
CA LYS A 355 -26.01 1.28 -8.49
C LYS A 355 -26.36 1.54 -7.02
N LEU A 356 -25.68 0.87 -6.09
CA LEU A 356 -25.88 1.00 -4.65
C LEU A 356 -24.76 1.80 -4.00
N ARG A 357 -24.15 2.75 -4.72
CA ARG A 357 -23.08 3.64 -4.20
C ARG A 357 -21.90 2.84 -3.63
N ASP A 358 -21.34 1.90 -4.37
CA ASP A 358 -20.13 1.15 -3.99
C ASP A 358 -20.26 0.32 -2.70
N ILE A 359 -21.47 -0.17 -2.41
CA ILE A 359 -21.68 -1.13 -1.32
C ILE A 359 -21.27 -2.53 -1.81
N PRO A 360 -20.55 -3.34 -1.01
CA PRO A 360 -20.24 -4.73 -1.34
C PRO A 360 -21.48 -5.63 -1.17
N SER A 361 -22.45 -5.48 -2.07
CA SER A 361 -23.78 -6.10 -1.95
C SER A 361 -23.70 -7.63 -1.89
N ASN A 362 -22.83 -8.24 -2.69
CA ASN A 362 -22.72 -9.70 -2.74
C ASN A 362 -22.12 -10.27 -1.45
N ALA A 363 -21.11 -9.60 -0.88
CA ALA A 363 -20.53 -9.98 0.41
C ALA A 363 -21.54 -9.82 1.57
N LEU A 364 -22.35 -8.75 1.53
CA LEU A 364 -23.42 -8.54 2.50
C LEU A 364 -24.53 -9.60 2.40
N ILE A 365 -24.93 -9.98 1.18
CA ILE A 365 -25.88 -11.07 0.94
C ILE A 365 -25.29 -12.40 1.43
N LEU A 366 -24.02 -12.67 1.14
CA LEU A 366 -23.33 -13.86 1.65
C LEU A 366 -23.38 -13.92 3.17
N ASN A 367 -23.04 -12.84 3.86
CA ASN A 367 -23.12 -12.79 5.32
C ASN A 367 -24.54 -13.07 5.82
N THR A 368 -25.54 -12.44 5.20
CA THR A 368 -26.96 -12.65 5.55
C THR A 368 -27.38 -14.10 5.40
N VAL A 369 -26.92 -14.79 4.35
CA VAL A 369 -27.16 -16.22 4.11
C VAL A 369 -26.46 -17.09 5.16
N LEU A 370 -25.22 -16.78 5.52
CA LEU A 370 -24.52 -17.51 6.57
C LEU A 370 -25.21 -17.35 7.94
N VAL A 371 -25.64 -16.13 8.27
CA VAL A 371 -26.44 -15.84 9.46
C VAL A 371 -27.80 -16.56 9.41
N PHE A 372 -28.44 -16.64 8.24
CA PHE A 372 -29.67 -17.42 8.07
C PHE A 372 -29.46 -18.88 8.47
N PHE A 373 -28.39 -19.52 8.00
CA PHE A 373 -28.05 -20.90 8.37
C PHE A 373 -27.69 -21.07 9.84
N CYS A 374 -27.06 -20.07 10.47
CA CYS A 374 -26.89 -20.06 11.92
C CYS A 374 -28.26 -20.06 12.63
N GLY A 375 -29.23 -19.27 12.16
CA GLY A 375 -30.60 -19.33 12.67
C GLY A 375 -31.27 -20.71 12.46
N CYS A 376 -31.02 -21.39 11.33
CA CYS A 376 -31.50 -22.76 11.13
C CYS A 376 -30.89 -23.74 12.14
N LEU A 377 -29.61 -23.55 12.50
CA LEU A 377 -28.97 -24.32 13.56
C LEU A 377 -29.66 -24.09 14.90
N PHE A 378 -30.02 -22.85 15.25
CA PHE A 378 -30.80 -22.54 16.46
C PHE A 378 -32.15 -23.27 16.49
N LEU A 379 -32.85 -23.29 15.36
CA LEU A 379 -34.13 -24.00 15.24
C LEU A 379 -33.96 -25.52 15.46
N ALA A 380 -32.86 -26.10 14.97
CA ALA A 380 -32.54 -27.50 15.15
C ALA A 380 -32.09 -27.82 16.59
N SER A 381 -31.14 -27.05 17.12
CA SER A 381 -30.52 -27.24 18.44
C SER A 381 -30.03 -25.92 19.03
N THR A 382 -30.63 -25.53 20.15
CA THR A 382 -30.21 -24.37 20.95
C THR A 382 -28.81 -24.58 21.51
N ALA A 383 -28.48 -25.78 21.98
CA ALA A 383 -27.15 -26.12 22.47
C ALA A 383 -26.06 -25.96 21.39
N ALA A 384 -26.29 -26.44 20.17
CA ALA A 384 -25.33 -26.30 19.08
C ALA A 384 -25.15 -24.82 18.66
N PHE A 385 -26.24 -24.05 18.66
CA PHE A 385 -26.17 -22.61 18.38
C PHE A 385 -25.44 -21.84 19.49
N ASN A 386 -25.69 -22.14 20.76
CA ASN A 386 -25.03 -21.50 21.89
C ASN A 386 -23.53 -21.80 21.89
N ALA A 387 -23.14 -23.05 21.58
CA ALA A 387 -21.73 -23.40 21.39
C ALA A 387 -21.07 -22.63 20.22
N LEU A 388 -21.82 -22.42 19.13
CA LEU A 388 -21.35 -21.59 18.01
C LEU A 388 -21.14 -20.15 18.45
N VAL A 389 -22.13 -19.54 19.11
CA VAL A 389 -22.03 -18.17 19.63
C VAL A 389 -20.89 -18.05 20.66
N GLY A 390 -20.67 -19.06 21.51
CA GLY A 390 -19.58 -19.04 22.49
C GLY A 390 -18.18 -19.03 21.86
N SER A 391 -18.04 -19.58 20.65
CA SER A 391 -16.77 -19.56 19.92
C SER A 391 -16.37 -18.18 19.36
N PHE A 392 -17.29 -17.21 19.33
CA PHE A 392 -17.03 -15.87 18.80
C PHE A 392 -15.83 -15.18 19.47
N LEU A 393 -15.84 -15.06 20.80
CA LEU A 393 -14.78 -14.36 21.54
C LEU A 393 -13.42 -15.06 21.37
N LEU A 394 -13.43 -16.39 21.35
CA LEU A 394 -12.25 -17.21 21.10
C LEU A 394 -11.63 -16.88 19.73
N LEU A 395 -12.43 -16.95 18.68
CA LEU A 395 -11.96 -16.67 17.32
C LEU A 395 -11.47 -15.23 17.19
N GLN A 396 -12.18 -14.28 17.79
CA GLN A 396 -11.77 -12.88 17.83
C GLN A 396 -10.39 -12.72 18.48
N MET A 397 -10.20 -13.23 19.71
CA MET A 397 -8.95 -13.04 20.44
C MET A 397 -7.78 -13.78 19.78
N ILE A 398 -8.01 -14.96 19.20
CA ILE A 398 -7.00 -15.67 18.39
C ILE A 398 -6.57 -14.81 17.19
N SER A 399 -7.52 -14.15 16.51
CA SER A 399 -7.19 -13.26 15.39
C SER A 399 -6.33 -12.07 15.81
N PHE A 400 -6.46 -11.59 17.06
CA PHE A 400 -5.66 -10.50 17.61
C PHE A 400 -4.27 -10.98 18.05
N ALA A 401 -4.18 -12.20 18.60
CA ALA A 401 -2.92 -12.77 19.08
C ALA A 401 -1.95 -13.15 17.95
N LEU A 402 -2.44 -13.51 16.77
CA LEU A 402 -1.59 -13.84 15.61
C LEU A 402 -0.63 -12.71 15.22
N PRO A 403 -1.08 -11.48 14.91
CA PRO A 403 -0.18 -10.37 14.62
C PRO A 403 0.62 -9.92 15.86
N ALA A 404 0.10 -10.09 17.08
CA ALA A 404 0.86 -9.81 18.31
C ALA A 404 2.09 -10.73 18.45
N ALA A 405 1.91 -12.03 18.23
CA ALA A 405 2.98 -13.02 18.26
C ALA A 405 4.02 -12.77 17.17
N LEU A 406 3.56 -12.38 15.96
CA LEU A 406 4.46 -12.04 14.87
C LEU A 406 5.23 -10.74 15.11
N LEU A 407 4.64 -9.74 15.79
CA LEU A 407 5.38 -8.54 16.22
C LEU A 407 6.50 -8.89 17.21
N ILE A 408 6.23 -9.79 18.17
CA ILE A 408 7.24 -10.30 19.10
C ILE A 408 8.34 -11.04 18.32
N TYR A 409 7.96 -11.91 17.39
CA TYR A 409 8.90 -12.64 16.53
C TYR A 409 9.79 -11.69 15.70
N GLN A 410 9.20 -10.62 15.15
CA GLN A 410 9.90 -9.56 14.43
C GLN A 410 10.61 -8.56 15.34
N LYS A 411 10.67 -8.84 16.65
CA LYS A 411 11.32 -8.01 17.69
C LYS A 411 10.84 -6.57 17.71
N ARG A 412 9.59 -6.33 17.30
CA ARG A 412 9.00 -4.99 17.13
C ARG A 412 9.90 -4.04 16.35
N SER A 413 10.60 -4.54 15.32
CA SER A 413 11.55 -3.79 14.51
C SER A 413 10.93 -2.52 13.90
N SER A 414 11.74 -1.46 13.79
CA SER A 414 11.35 -0.21 13.12
C SER A 414 11.02 -0.39 11.63
N THR A 415 11.39 -1.53 11.03
CA THR A 415 10.97 -1.92 9.67
C THR A 415 9.44 -2.08 9.57
N PHE A 416 8.82 -2.67 10.59
CA PHE A 416 7.37 -2.95 10.61
C PHE A 416 6.59 -1.97 11.49
N LEU A 417 7.28 -1.36 12.48
CA LEU A 417 6.74 -0.30 13.33
C LEU A 417 7.63 0.95 13.25
N PRO A 418 7.57 1.74 12.15
CA PRO A 418 8.39 2.94 11.98
C PRO A 418 8.24 3.92 13.15
N GLN A 419 9.31 4.62 13.50
CA GLN A 419 9.27 5.59 14.60
C GLN A 419 8.37 6.81 14.31
N SER A 420 8.10 7.07 13.03
CA SER A 420 7.23 8.16 12.54
C SER A 420 5.74 7.83 12.53
N ARG A 421 5.33 6.65 13.02
CA ARG A 421 3.92 6.20 13.00
C ARG A 421 2.99 7.10 13.84
N GLY A 422 1.74 7.22 13.38
CA GLY A 422 0.75 8.15 13.95
C GLY A 422 0.27 7.78 15.37
N PHE A 423 0.34 6.50 15.75
CA PHE A 423 0.06 6.03 17.10
C PHE A 423 1.21 5.15 17.59
N ARG A 424 1.88 5.60 18.66
CA ARG A 424 3.05 4.96 19.23
C ARG A 424 2.93 4.92 20.74
N VAL A 425 3.22 3.76 21.31
CA VAL A 425 3.42 3.62 22.76
C VAL A 425 4.92 3.46 23.08
N PRO A 426 5.35 3.73 24.31
CA PRO A 426 6.70 3.40 24.76
C PRO A 426 6.98 1.90 24.54
N ASP A 427 8.20 1.56 24.13
CA ASP A 427 8.53 0.18 23.75
C ASP A 427 8.22 -0.86 24.85
N PRO A 428 8.50 -0.62 26.15
CA PRO A 428 8.11 -1.57 27.21
C PRO A 428 6.60 -1.82 27.26
N VAL A 429 5.80 -0.78 27.05
CA VAL A 429 4.33 -0.89 27.02
C VAL A 429 3.91 -1.72 25.82
N GLY A 430 4.50 -1.46 24.65
CA GLY A 430 4.21 -2.24 23.43
C GLY A 430 4.52 -3.73 23.59
N TRP A 431 5.66 -4.07 24.21
CA TRP A 431 6.01 -5.46 24.54
C TRP A 431 5.01 -6.11 25.52
N ILE A 432 4.64 -5.40 26.59
CA ILE A 432 3.65 -5.86 27.57
C ILE A 432 2.31 -6.11 26.88
N CYS A 433 1.85 -5.20 26.02
CA CYS A 433 0.58 -5.34 25.32
C CYS A 433 0.60 -6.50 24.31
N ASN A 434 1.69 -6.69 23.55
CA ASN A 434 1.77 -7.83 22.63
C ASN A 434 1.77 -9.17 23.40
N PHE A 435 2.52 -9.28 24.49
CA PHE A 435 2.54 -10.48 25.33
C PHE A 435 1.18 -10.71 26.01
N GLY A 436 0.60 -9.66 26.59
CA GLY A 436 -0.70 -9.70 27.25
C GLY A 436 -1.83 -10.13 26.31
N THR A 437 -1.79 -9.73 25.04
CA THR A 437 -2.75 -10.19 24.01
C THR A 437 -2.67 -11.71 23.80
N ILE A 438 -1.46 -12.26 23.76
CA ILE A 438 -1.25 -13.71 23.59
C ILE A 438 -1.70 -14.47 24.84
N VAL A 439 -1.35 -13.95 26.03
CA VAL A 439 -1.78 -14.55 27.30
C VAL A 439 -3.31 -14.56 27.41
N ALA A 440 -3.98 -13.46 27.05
CA ALA A 440 -5.43 -13.38 27.00
C ALA A 440 -6.01 -14.45 26.05
N ALA A 441 -5.48 -14.58 24.83
CA ALA A 441 -5.92 -15.60 23.89
C ALA A 441 -5.77 -17.04 24.43
N VAL A 442 -4.66 -17.33 25.12
CA VAL A 442 -4.44 -18.65 25.75
C VAL A 442 -5.41 -18.90 26.89
N ILE A 443 -5.63 -17.90 27.75
CA ILE A 443 -6.58 -17.99 28.85
C ILE A 443 -8.00 -18.24 28.32
N GLU A 444 -8.46 -17.43 27.37
CA GLU A 444 -9.79 -17.60 26.79
C GLU A 444 -9.90 -18.97 26.11
N LEU A 445 -8.93 -19.38 25.29
CA LEU A 445 -8.92 -20.69 24.62
C LEU A 445 -9.03 -21.87 25.58
N VAL A 446 -8.40 -21.79 26.74
CA VAL A 446 -8.42 -22.87 27.73
C VAL A 446 -9.72 -22.88 28.52
N PHE A 447 -10.15 -21.72 29.03
CA PHE A 447 -11.27 -21.67 29.98
C PHE A 447 -12.63 -21.53 29.32
N PHE A 448 -12.76 -20.92 28.13
CA PHE A 448 -14.07 -20.73 27.48
C PHE A 448 -14.56 -21.98 26.74
N VAL A 449 -13.76 -23.05 26.71
CA VAL A 449 -14.18 -24.36 26.20
C VAL A 449 -14.53 -25.33 27.34
N PHE A 450 -14.40 -24.90 28.60
CA PHE A 450 -14.81 -25.70 29.75
C PHE A 450 -16.33 -25.64 29.89
N PRO A 451 -16.98 -26.75 30.29
CA PRO A 451 -18.41 -26.77 30.49
C PRO A 451 -18.85 -25.77 31.55
N SER A 452 -19.97 -25.11 31.30
CA SER A 452 -20.55 -24.09 32.18
C SER A 452 -20.98 -24.63 33.56
N SER A 453 -21.20 -25.93 33.70
CA SER A 453 -21.48 -26.57 35.00
C SER A 453 -21.06 -28.05 35.09
N LEU A 454 -20.89 -28.54 36.32
CA LEU A 454 -20.61 -29.93 36.68
C LEU A 454 -21.71 -30.49 37.61
N PRO A 455 -22.08 -31.78 37.47
CA PRO A 455 -21.61 -32.73 36.46
C PRO A 455 -22.19 -32.44 35.07
N VAL A 456 -21.42 -32.73 34.03
CA VAL A 456 -21.87 -32.61 32.63
C VAL A 456 -22.99 -33.63 32.39
N SER A 457 -24.23 -33.17 32.19
CA SER A 457 -25.39 -34.05 32.00
C SER A 457 -25.51 -34.51 30.54
N ALA A 458 -25.94 -35.75 30.28
CA ALA A 458 -26.02 -36.30 28.92
C ALA A 458 -27.31 -35.93 28.16
N LEU A 459 -28.30 -35.34 28.84
CA LEU A 459 -29.64 -34.98 28.34
C LEU A 459 -29.65 -33.49 27.95
N SER A 460 -29.83 -33.11 26.68
CA SER A 460 -31.16 -32.96 26.08
C SER A 460 -31.17 -33.20 24.55
N MET A 461 -31.48 -34.43 24.14
CA MET A 461 -32.09 -34.70 22.82
C MET A 461 -33.45 -35.41 22.94
N SER A 462 -33.97 -35.64 24.14
CA SER A 462 -35.34 -36.11 24.34
C SER A 462 -36.02 -35.40 25.51
N GLU A 463 -37.15 -34.78 25.21
CA GLU A 463 -38.31 -34.49 26.07
C GLU A 463 -38.06 -34.20 27.55
N SER A 464 -38.28 -32.94 27.96
CA SER A 464 -38.95 -32.68 29.24
C SER A 464 -40.45 -32.50 28.97
N PRO A 465 -41.32 -33.44 29.37
CA PRO A 465 -42.75 -33.27 29.31
C PRO A 465 -43.20 -32.54 30.58
N ARG A 466 -43.04 -31.21 30.63
CA ARG A 466 -43.80 -30.24 31.45
C ARG A 466 -43.14 -28.86 31.35
N GLY A 467 -43.93 -27.88 30.93
CA GLY A 467 -43.54 -26.48 30.76
C GLY A 467 -43.08 -25.83 32.06
N THR A 468 -41.77 -25.78 32.25
CA THR A 468 -41.16 -25.00 33.33
C THR A 468 -39.86 -24.40 32.81
N TYR A 469 -39.89 -23.08 32.65
CA TYR A 469 -38.78 -22.15 32.46
C TYR A 469 -37.87 -22.42 31.27
N TYR A 470 -38.14 -21.74 30.16
CA TYR A 470 -37.12 -21.43 29.17
C TYR A 470 -35.98 -20.71 29.89
N ASP A 471 -34.82 -21.37 29.98
CA ASP A 471 -33.61 -20.80 30.55
C ASP A 471 -33.04 -19.82 29.50
N PHE A 472 -33.31 -18.52 29.70
CA PHE A 472 -32.98 -17.43 28.78
C PHE A 472 -31.58 -16.85 29.01
N GLY A 473 -30.78 -17.47 29.89
CA GLY A 473 -29.34 -17.31 29.88
C GLY A 473 -28.75 -18.07 28.69
N TRP A 474 -28.18 -17.37 27.72
CA TRP A 474 -27.53 -17.94 26.53
C TRP A 474 -26.31 -18.85 26.85
N TYR A 475 -26.01 -19.08 28.14
CA TYR A 475 -24.95 -19.96 28.67
C TYR A 475 -25.41 -20.97 29.73
N THR A 476 -26.69 -20.99 30.11
CA THR A 476 -27.19 -21.80 31.25
C THR A 476 -27.91 -23.08 30.88
N ASP A 477 -28.07 -23.42 29.59
CA ASP A 477 -28.48 -24.79 29.22
C ASP A 477 -27.30 -25.76 29.40
N GLY A 478 -27.10 -26.14 30.67
CA GLY A 478 -26.12 -27.09 31.14
C GLY A 478 -26.40 -28.47 30.58
N SER A 479 -25.71 -28.81 29.50
CA SER A 479 -25.38 -30.22 29.26
C SER A 479 -24.14 -30.46 28.41
N LYS A 480 -23.75 -29.63 27.43
CA LYS A 480 -22.55 -29.91 26.60
C LYS A 480 -21.93 -28.66 25.98
N ASP A 481 -20.70 -28.31 26.39
CA ASP A 481 -19.92 -27.27 25.70
C ASP A 481 -19.26 -27.87 24.45
N TYR A 482 -19.99 -27.83 23.35
CA TYR A 482 -19.51 -28.27 22.04
C TYR A 482 -18.60 -27.23 21.37
N ALA A 483 -18.13 -26.21 22.09
CA ALA A 483 -17.24 -25.18 21.54
C ALA A 483 -16.03 -25.79 20.82
N SER A 484 -15.41 -26.82 21.41
CA SER A 484 -14.31 -27.58 20.79
C SER A 484 -14.71 -28.28 19.48
N VAL A 485 -15.92 -28.84 19.41
CA VAL A 485 -16.47 -29.48 18.19
C VAL A 485 -16.80 -28.44 17.13
N VAL A 486 -17.38 -27.30 17.52
CA VAL A 486 -17.65 -26.20 16.59
C VAL A 486 -16.35 -25.64 16.02
N LEU A 487 -15.34 -25.39 16.87
CA LEU A 487 -14.01 -24.96 16.42
C LEU A 487 -13.41 -25.97 15.44
N LEU A 488 -13.57 -27.27 15.66
CA LEU A 488 -13.13 -28.31 14.73
C LEU A 488 -13.88 -28.24 13.39
N ILE A 489 -15.21 -28.04 13.40
CA ILE A 489 -16.01 -27.89 12.18
C ILE A 489 -15.60 -26.64 11.40
N LEU A 490 -15.41 -25.51 12.07
CA LEU A 490 -14.96 -24.26 11.47
C LEU A 490 -13.53 -24.38 10.91
N LEU A 491 -12.65 -25.11 11.61
CA LEU A 491 -11.32 -25.46 11.12
C LEU A 491 -11.41 -26.34 9.88
N LEU A 492 -12.24 -27.39 9.90
CA LEU A 492 -12.46 -28.27 8.74
C LEU A 492 -12.97 -27.48 7.53
N PHE A 493 -13.93 -26.58 7.73
CA PHE A 493 -14.41 -25.69 6.67
C PHE A 493 -13.28 -24.83 6.09
N SER A 494 -12.44 -24.26 6.95
CA SER A 494 -11.29 -23.45 6.54
C SER A 494 -10.23 -24.27 5.79
N VAL A 495 -9.97 -25.51 6.22
CA VAL A 495 -9.04 -26.45 5.60
C VAL A 495 -9.57 -26.95 4.25
N VAL A 496 -10.86 -27.23 4.15
CA VAL A 496 -11.51 -27.64 2.89
C VAL A 496 -11.43 -26.50 1.88
N ASN A 497 -11.79 -25.26 2.24
CA ASN A 497 -11.63 -24.10 1.35
C ASN A 497 -10.16 -23.88 0.96
N TRP A 498 -9.21 -24.15 1.87
CA TRP A 498 -7.79 -24.10 1.55
C TRP A 498 -7.41 -25.09 0.47
N PHE A 499 -7.71 -26.39 0.64
CA PHE A 499 -7.28 -27.40 -0.32
C PHE A 499 -8.06 -27.37 -1.64
N MET A 500 -9.34 -27.00 -1.61
CA MET A 500 -10.16 -26.92 -2.82
C MET A 500 -9.92 -25.65 -3.65
N PHE A 501 -9.57 -24.53 -3.01
CA PHE A 501 -9.50 -23.23 -3.70
C PHE A 501 -8.27 -22.40 -3.32
N ALA A 502 -8.13 -22.04 -2.03
CA ALA A 502 -7.19 -21.01 -1.61
C ALA A 502 -5.71 -21.40 -1.85
N LYS A 503 -5.35 -22.69 -1.75
CA LYS A 503 -4.00 -23.18 -2.01
C LYS A 503 -3.48 -22.81 -3.40
N GLN A 504 -4.37 -22.69 -4.38
CA GLN A 504 -4.03 -22.34 -5.77
C GLN A 504 -4.27 -20.84 -6.07
N HIS A 505 -5.26 -20.21 -5.42
CA HIS A 505 -5.75 -18.88 -5.81
C HIS A 505 -5.36 -17.76 -4.84
N TYR A 506 -5.21 -18.08 -3.56
CA TYR A 506 -4.78 -17.14 -2.52
C TYR A 506 -3.25 -17.05 -2.56
N GLN A 507 -2.72 -15.85 -2.77
CA GLN A 507 -1.28 -15.57 -2.80
C GLN A 507 -0.83 -14.71 -1.61
N GLY A 508 -1.69 -14.60 -0.59
CA GLY A 508 -1.61 -13.56 0.44
C GLY A 508 -2.54 -12.39 0.09
N PRO A 509 -2.83 -11.53 1.07
CA PRO A 509 -3.58 -10.31 0.83
C PRO A 509 -2.88 -9.50 -0.25
N ARG A 510 -3.66 -9.05 -1.23
CA ARG A 510 -3.20 -7.98 -2.11
C ARG A 510 -3.28 -6.74 -1.26
N VAL A 511 -2.25 -6.55 -0.46
CA VAL A 511 -2.00 -5.26 0.15
C VAL A 511 -1.68 -4.34 -1.03
N GLU A 512 -2.73 -3.79 -1.64
CA GLU A 512 -2.69 -2.45 -2.18
C GLU A 512 -2.43 -1.49 -1.00
N LEU A 513 -1.28 -1.65 -0.32
CA LEU A 513 -0.44 -0.48 -0.14
C LEU A 513 -0.39 0.07 -1.55
N ILE A 514 -0.85 1.29 -1.75
CA ILE A 514 -0.85 1.89 -3.06
C ILE A 514 0.57 1.84 -3.57
N LEU A 515 0.81 0.82 -4.36
CA LEU A 515 2.00 0.28 -4.96
C LEU A 515 1.36 -0.55 -6.07
N ASP A 516 1.00 0.16 -7.15
CA ASP A 516 0.48 -0.35 -8.43
C ASP A 516 -0.91 -0.99 -8.49
N GLN A 517 -1.74 -0.44 -9.38
CA GLN A 517 -2.44 -1.26 -10.37
C GLN A 517 -2.30 -0.62 -11.76
N SER A 518 -1.61 -1.33 -12.64
CA SER A 518 -1.65 -1.22 -14.10
C SER A 518 -3.05 -1.53 -14.63
N ILE A 519 -3.65 -0.62 -15.42
CA ILE A 519 -4.91 -0.89 -16.15
C ILE A 519 -4.61 -0.99 -17.65
N SER A 520 -5.06 -2.08 -18.27
CA SER A 520 -5.07 -2.30 -19.72
C SER A 520 -6.06 -1.35 -20.42
N PRO A 521 -5.78 -0.92 -21.66
CA PRO A 521 -6.58 0.08 -22.34
C PRO A 521 -7.80 -0.56 -22.97
N ASP A 522 -8.97 -0.37 -22.38
CA ASP A 522 -10.24 -0.37 -23.10
C ASP A 522 -11.33 0.17 -22.18
N THR A 523 -11.57 1.48 -22.24
CA THR A 523 -12.89 2.10 -22.04
C THR A 523 -12.85 3.60 -22.37
N SER A 524 -13.94 4.04 -22.99
CA SER A 524 -14.13 5.27 -23.77
C SER A 524 -13.86 6.60 -23.05
N PHE A 525 -13.34 7.55 -23.85
CA PHE A 525 -13.20 8.98 -23.59
C PHE A 525 -14.50 9.62 -23.07
N GLN A 526 -14.62 9.85 -21.76
CA GLN A 526 -15.43 10.95 -21.19
C GLN A 526 -15.14 11.30 -19.71
N ASP A 527 -14.37 10.50 -18.96
CA ASP A 527 -14.11 10.73 -17.51
C ASP A 527 -12.78 11.47 -17.18
N ALA A 528 -12.22 12.23 -18.12
CA ALA A 528 -10.86 12.80 -18.02
C ALA A 528 -10.69 13.91 -16.95
N GLN A 529 -11.76 14.44 -16.34
CA GLN A 529 -11.65 15.54 -15.36
C GLN A 529 -11.52 15.08 -13.89
N THR A 530 -11.96 13.86 -13.54
CA THR A 530 -11.88 13.36 -12.15
C THR A 530 -10.57 12.61 -11.87
N VAL A 531 -9.92 12.09 -12.92
CA VAL A 531 -8.63 11.38 -12.85
C VAL A 531 -7.44 12.32 -12.61
N GLY A 532 -7.53 13.58 -13.03
CA GLY A 532 -6.41 14.53 -13.05
C GLY A 532 -5.86 14.98 -11.68
N THR A 533 -6.51 14.61 -10.56
CA THR A 533 -6.09 15.07 -9.23
C THR A 533 -5.39 13.99 -8.39
N LEU A 534 -5.54 12.71 -8.73
CA LEU A 534 -5.04 11.55 -7.97
C LEU A 534 -3.65 11.02 -8.43
N VAL A 535 -3.12 11.49 -9.56
CA VAL A 535 -1.84 11.02 -10.15
C VAL A 535 -0.59 11.65 -9.49
N LYS A 536 -0.75 12.38 -8.38
CA LYS A 536 0.23 13.43 -8.01
C LYS A 536 1.61 12.94 -7.57
N HIS A 537 1.81 11.66 -7.22
CA HIS A 537 3.14 11.06 -6.96
C HIS A 537 3.19 9.54 -7.23
N ALA A 538 2.26 8.98 -8.00
CA ALA A 538 2.23 7.54 -8.26
C ALA A 538 3.38 7.14 -9.21
N VAL A 539 4.25 6.25 -8.74
CA VAL A 539 5.15 5.49 -9.63
C VAL A 539 4.29 4.42 -10.30
N GLN A 540 4.37 4.36 -11.62
CA GLN A 540 3.67 3.45 -12.51
C GLN A 540 4.68 2.55 -13.22
N GLY A 541 4.21 1.47 -13.82
CA GLY A 541 4.99 0.60 -14.69
C GLY A 541 5.13 -0.82 -14.16
N TYR A 542 6.09 -1.55 -14.71
CA TYR A 542 6.37 -2.93 -14.33
C TYR A 542 7.65 -3.02 -13.50
N CYS A 543 7.65 -3.85 -12.47
CA CYS A 543 8.83 -4.14 -11.67
C CYS A 543 8.74 -5.58 -11.16
N ASP A 544 9.72 -6.42 -11.48
CA ASP A 544 9.86 -7.76 -10.91
C ASP A 544 10.02 -7.63 -9.37
N ALA A 545 9.47 -8.60 -8.63
CA ALA A 545 9.37 -8.55 -7.17
C ALA A 545 10.73 -8.37 -6.49
N ARG A 546 11.79 -8.95 -7.07
CA ARG A 546 13.18 -8.81 -6.58
C ARG A 546 13.70 -7.36 -6.65
N PHE A 547 13.10 -6.53 -7.50
CA PHE A 547 13.48 -5.14 -7.71
C PHE A 547 12.47 -4.12 -7.16
N PHE A 548 11.48 -4.54 -6.36
CA PHE A 548 10.48 -3.63 -5.78
C PHE A 548 11.10 -2.45 -4.99
N LYS A 549 12.28 -2.65 -4.38
CA LYS A 549 13.05 -1.56 -3.75
C LYS A 549 13.28 -0.37 -4.69
N LEU A 550 13.48 -0.59 -5.99
CA LEU A 550 13.69 0.49 -6.95
C LEU A 550 12.42 1.32 -7.18
N ARG A 551 11.23 0.70 -7.13
CA ARG A 551 9.95 1.40 -7.21
C ARG A 551 9.74 2.28 -5.98
N ASP A 552 10.11 1.78 -4.80
CA ASP A 552 10.05 2.52 -3.54
C ASP A 552 11.03 3.70 -3.53
N MET A 553 12.25 3.49 -4.03
CA MET A 553 13.26 4.55 -4.20
C MET A 553 12.76 5.65 -5.15
N MET A 554 12.13 5.31 -6.28
CA MET A 554 11.55 6.30 -7.18
C MET A 554 10.48 7.13 -6.51
N ARG A 555 9.62 6.48 -5.73
CA ARG A 555 8.60 7.17 -4.96
C ARG A 555 9.21 8.12 -3.93
N GLU A 556 10.25 7.69 -3.22
CA GLU A 556 10.96 8.51 -2.24
C GLU A 556 11.64 9.71 -2.90
N PHE A 557 12.33 9.51 -4.03
CA PHE A 557 13.00 10.60 -4.75
C PHE A 557 11.99 11.62 -5.29
N ILE A 558 10.86 11.17 -5.81
CA ILE A 558 9.77 12.07 -6.23
C ILE A 558 9.14 12.80 -5.03
N ALA A 559 8.86 12.09 -3.94
CA ALA A 559 8.20 12.65 -2.75
C ALA A 559 9.08 13.65 -1.99
N SER A 560 10.38 13.40 -1.93
CA SER A 560 11.37 14.31 -1.32
C SER A 560 11.68 15.53 -2.20
N GLY A 561 11.23 15.53 -3.46
CA GLY A 561 11.56 16.56 -4.45
C GLY A 561 12.98 16.45 -5.02
N GLN A 562 13.66 15.33 -4.75
CA GLN A 562 14.92 14.97 -5.41
C GLN A 562 14.71 14.79 -6.92
N ASP A 563 13.57 14.21 -7.32
CA ASP A 563 13.10 14.14 -8.70
C ASP A 563 11.76 14.88 -8.86
N ILE A 564 11.51 15.49 -10.03
CA ILE A 564 10.19 16.04 -10.40
C ILE A 564 9.39 14.98 -11.15
N GLY A 565 9.96 14.43 -12.20
CA GLY A 565 9.48 13.25 -12.90
C GLY A 565 10.64 12.53 -13.57
N ALA A 566 10.53 11.21 -13.63
CA ALA A 566 11.59 10.34 -14.10
C ALA A 566 11.06 9.00 -14.63
N SER A 567 11.92 8.28 -15.35
CA SER A 567 11.73 6.88 -15.71
C SER A 567 13.02 6.08 -15.49
N LEU A 568 12.88 4.80 -15.14
CA LEU A 568 13.96 3.83 -14.93
C LEU A 568 13.60 2.54 -15.64
N CYS A 569 14.53 1.99 -16.42
CA CYS A 569 14.39 0.68 -17.02
C CYS A 569 15.64 -0.17 -16.77
N VAL A 570 15.44 -1.44 -16.43
CA VAL A 570 16.48 -2.42 -16.16
C VAL A 570 16.19 -3.69 -16.95
N ASN A 571 17.13 -4.07 -17.81
CA ASN A 571 17.10 -5.30 -18.57
C ASN A 571 18.12 -6.28 -18.01
N VAL A 572 17.70 -7.51 -17.73
CA VAL A 572 18.57 -8.61 -17.32
C VAL A 572 18.35 -9.78 -18.28
N ASN A 573 19.41 -10.25 -18.91
CA ASN A 573 19.39 -11.37 -19.85
C ASN A 573 18.46 -11.21 -21.06
N GLY A 574 18.12 -9.97 -21.44
CA GLY A 574 17.20 -9.70 -22.55
C GLY A 574 15.74 -9.53 -22.13
N GLU A 575 15.44 -9.60 -20.84
CA GLU A 575 14.11 -9.31 -20.28
C GLU A 575 14.12 -8.02 -19.48
N ASP A 576 13.15 -7.13 -19.75
CA ASP A 576 12.96 -5.88 -19.01
C ASP A 576 12.33 -6.20 -17.64
N VAL A 577 13.18 -6.48 -16.65
CA VAL A 577 12.77 -6.82 -15.27
C VAL A 577 12.26 -5.60 -14.49
N VAL A 578 12.60 -4.38 -14.94
CA VAL A 578 12.07 -3.12 -14.40
C VAL A 578 11.83 -2.16 -15.55
N ASP A 579 10.68 -1.51 -15.51
CA ASP A 579 10.26 -0.46 -16.43
C ASP A 579 9.23 0.41 -15.72
N ILE A 580 9.71 1.40 -14.98
CA ILE A 580 8.90 2.27 -14.11
C ILE A 580 9.08 3.73 -14.45
N TRP A 581 8.05 4.53 -14.19
CA TRP A 581 8.07 5.99 -14.33
C TRP A 581 7.16 6.65 -13.31
N GLY A 582 7.35 7.93 -13.03
CA GLY A 582 6.50 8.64 -12.07
C GLY A 582 6.80 10.12 -11.97
N GLY A 583 5.97 10.82 -11.22
CA GLY A 583 6.09 12.26 -10.99
C GLY A 583 5.42 13.07 -12.10
N TYR A 584 5.96 14.24 -12.42
CA TYR A 584 5.37 15.17 -13.37
C TYR A 584 6.23 15.33 -14.62
N ALA A 585 5.64 15.21 -15.81
CA ALA A 585 6.26 15.63 -17.05
C ALA A 585 6.49 17.16 -17.04
N ASN A 586 5.53 17.92 -16.50
CA ASN A 586 5.64 19.36 -16.32
C ASN A 586 5.22 19.77 -14.90
N ALA A 587 6.19 20.26 -14.13
CA ALA A 587 5.98 20.64 -12.72
C ALA A 587 4.98 21.78 -12.52
N SER A 588 4.89 22.70 -13.48
CA SER A 588 4.07 23.91 -13.42
C SER A 588 2.61 23.61 -13.73
N THR A 589 2.34 22.82 -14.78
CA THR A 589 0.98 22.40 -15.16
C THR A 589 0.47 21.22 -14.35
N LYS A 590 1.37 20.53 -13.62
CA LYS A 590 1.10 19.27 -12.92
C LYS A 590 0.67 18.14 -13.85
N GLU A 591 1.10 18.20 -15.11
CA GLU A 591 0.92 17.11 -16.06
C GLU A 591 1.76 15.90 -15.63
N PRO A 592 1.15 14.71 -15.47
CA PRO A 592 1.84 13.54 -14.97
C PRO A 592 2.88 13.03 -15.98
N TRP A 593 3.96 12.44 -15.46
CA TRP A 593 4.86 11.67 -16.30
C TRP A 593 4.14 10.41 -16.75
N GLY A 594 3.98 10.24 -18.06
CA GLY A 594 3.32 9.09 -18.67
C GLY A 594 4.31 8.04 -19.18
N LYS A 595 3.79 6.87 -19.56
CA LYS A 595 4.56 5.76 -20.13
C LYS A 595 5.44 6.18 -21.31
N ASP A 596 4.89 7.03 -22.16
CA ASP A 596 5.49 7.43 -23.44
C ASP A 596 6.07 8.86 -23.38
N THR A 597 6.17 9.44 -22.18
CA THR A 597 6.84 10.72 -21.96
C THR A 597 8.31 10.58 -22.32
N VAL A 598 8.80 11.52 -23.12
CA VAL A 598 10.21 11.63 -23.52
C VAL A 598 10.80 12.92 -22.98
N VAL A 599 12.10 12.96 -22.78
CA VAL A 599 12.84 14.13 -22.28
C VAL A 599 14.15 14.29 -23.05
N ASN A 600 14.67 15.50 -23.14
CA ASN A 600 16.01 15.74 -23.68
C ASN A 600 17.05 15.10 -22.74
N VAL A 601 17.84 14.14 -23.25
CA VAL A 601 18.82 13.39 -22.43
C VAL A 601 20.26 13.89 -22.57
N PHE A 602 20.48 15.05 -23.20
CA PHE A 602 21.80 15.66 -23.37
C PHE A 602 22.84 14.67 -23.91
N SER A 603 23.97 14.49 -23.23
CA SER A 603 25.10 13.71 -23.74
C SER A 603 24.86 12.20 -23.85
N THR A 604 23.81 11.67 -23.23
CA THR A 604 23.34 10.29 -23.45
C THR A 604 23.01 10.03 -24.92
N THR A 605 22.65 11.08 -25.68
CA THR A 605 22.45 11.03 -27.15
C THR A 605 23.64 10.43 -27.90
N LYS A 606 24.87 10.69 -27.43
CA LYS A 606 26.10 10.20 -28.07
C LYS A 606 26.14 8.69 -28.14
N LEU A 607 25.57 7.98 -27.16
CA LEU A 607 25.56 6.52 -27.16
C LEU A 607 24.84 5.96 -28.41
N VAL A 608 23.74 6.60 -28.81
CA VAL A 608 22.97 6.19 -30.00
C VAL A 608 23.61 6.70 -31.29
N THR A 609 24.14 7.94 -31.30
CA THR A 609 24.88 8.47 -32.45
C THR A 609 26.14 7.65 -32.76
N ASN A 610 26.90 7.27 -31.74
CA ASN A 610 28.11 6.46 -31.89
C ASN A 610 27.76 5.00 -32.25
N LEU A 611 26.60 4.49 -31.78
CA LEU A 611 26.08 3.20 -32.23
C LEU A 611 25.86 3.17 -33.76
N ALA A 612 25.41 4.27 -34.37
CA ALA A 612 25.27 4.35 -35.84
C ALA A 612 26.62 4.13 -36.56
N ALA A 613 27.70 4.76 -36.08
CA ALA A 613 29.04 4.52 -36.63
C ALA A 613 29.53 3.08 -36.36
N LEU A 614 29.25 2.53 -35.18
CA LEU A 614 29.59 1.15 -34.86
C LEU A 614 28.82 0.14 -35.71
N MET A 615 27.58 0.42 -36.08
CA MET A 615 26.84 -0.40 -37.05
C MET A 615 27.51 -0.41 -38.42
N LEU A 616 28.02 0.75 -38.87
CA LEU A 616 28.78 0.83 -40.12
C LEU A 616 30.12 0.07 -40.02
N ILE A 617 30.81 0.14 -38.88
CA ILE A 617 32.00 -0.69 -38.62
C ILE A 617 31.64 -2.18 -38.67
N SER A 618 30.56 -2.58 -38.00
CA SER A 618 30.08 -3.97 -38.00
C SER A 618 29.65 -4.47 -39.37
N ARG A 619 29.22 -3.58 -40.26
CA ARG A 619 28.87 -3.88 -41.67
C ARG A 619 30.09 -3.85 -42.60
N GLY A 620 31.29 -3.58 -42.07
CA GLY A 620 32.53 -3.46 -42.87
C GLY A 620 32.58 -2.20 -43.74
N ALA A 621 31.76 -1.19 -43.43
CA ALA A 621 31.67 0.04 -44.21
C ALA A 621 32.94 0.91 -44.06
N PHE A 622 33.53 0.92 -42.86
CA PHE A 622 34.85 1.48 -42.55
C PHE A 622 35.40 0.86 -41.26
N ARG A 623 36.71 1.00 -41.02
CA ARG A 623 37.38 0.50 -39.80
C ARG A 623 37.73 1.65 -38.85
N PRO A 624 37.92 1.40 -37.53
CA PRO A 624 38.39 2.43 -36.60
C PRO A 624 39.77 3.00 -36.99
N GLU A 625 40.61 2.21 -37.64
CA GLU A 625 41.95 2.63 -38.08
C GLU A 625 41.92 3.47 -39.37
N ASP A 626 40.79 3.48 -40.09
CA ASP A 626 40.66 4.25 -41.32
C ASP A 626 40.83 5.74 -41.01
N LYS A 627 41.50 6.44 -41.91
CA LYS A 627 41.63 7.90 -41.82
C LYS A 627 40.27 8.50 -42.13
N VAL A 628 39.83 9.48 -41.35
CA VAL A 628 38.57 10.21 -41.63
C VAL A 628 38.62 10.80 -43.04
N SER A 629 39.79 11.24 -43.49
CA SER A 629 40.04 11.79 -44.84
C SER A 629 39.77 10.80 -45.99
N GLN A 630 39.76 9.48 -45.74
CA GLN A 630 39.40 8.48 -46.76
C GLN A 630 37.89 8.50 -47.06
N HIS A 631 37.09 8.88 -46.08
CA HIS A 631 35.61 8.92 -46.18
C HIS A 631 35.09 10.35 -46.32
N TRP A 632 35.86 11.34 -45.86
CA TRP A 632 35.57 12.76 -45.90
C TRP A 632 36.84 13.55 -46.30
N PRO A 633 37.16 13.64 -47.60
CA PRO A 633 38.42 14.22 -48.08
C PRO A 633 38.70 15.64 -47.58
N GLU A 634 37.66 16.48 -47.51
CA GLU A 634 37.74 17.87 -47.04
C GLU A 634 38.21 17.99 -45.59
N PHE A 635 38.01 16.93 -44.79
CA PHE A 635 38.48 16.87 -43.41
C PHE A 635 40.01 16.89 -43.30
N ALA A 636 40.75 16.50 -44.34
CA ALA A 636 42.22 16.43 -44.30
C ALA A 636 42.90 17.79 -44.08
N ALA A 637 42.18 18.90 -44.25
CA ALA A 637 42.69 20.26 -44.08
C ALA A 637 43.34 20.49 -42.72
N ASN A 638 44.31 21.41 -42.67
CA ASN A 638 44.91 21.92 -41.42
C ASN A 638 45.41 20.85 -40.45
N GLY A 639 46.15 19.86 -40.98
CA GLY A 639 46.88 18.87 -40.19
C GLY A 639 46.06 17.64 -39.76
N LYS A 640 44.87 17.45 -40.33
CA LYS A 640 43.92 16.39 -39.93
C LYS A 640 43.93 15.15 -40.81
N ALA A 641 44.82 15.07 -41.79
CA ALA A 641 44.88 13.96 -42.75
C ALA A 641 45.02 12.58 -42.08
N GLU A 642 45.74 12.51 -40.96
CA GLU A 642 46.02 11.27 -40.22
C GLU A 642 45.03 10.96 -39.08
N VAL A 643 44.02 11.81 -38.87
CA VAL A 643 43.01 11.55 -37.84
C VAL A 643 42.20 10.32 -38.23
N THR A 644 42.06 9.37 -37.32
CA THR A 644 41.31 8.13 -37.57
C THR A 644 39.87 8.20 -37.07
N VAL A 645 39.00 7.35 -37.62
CA VAL A 645 37.61 7.20 -37.15
C VAL A 645 37.58 6.84 -35.66
N GLY A 646 38.46 5.95 -35.20
CA GLY A 646 38.58 5.56 -33.81
C GLY A 646 38.94 6.74 -32.90
N GLN A 647 39.80 7.66 -33.36
CA GLN A 647 40.14 8.88 -32.59
C GLN A 647 38.96 9.85 -32.45
N VAL A 648 38.06 9.89 -33.44
CA VAL A 648 36.80 10.67 -33.35
C VAL A 648 35.88 10.05 -32.29
N LEU A 649 35.71 8.73 -32.32
CA LEU A 649 34.85 8.00 -31.37
C LEU A 649 35.42 8.00 -29.93
N ALA A 650 36.74 8.00 -29.76
CA ALA A 650 37.42 7.93 -28.47
C ALA A 650 37.78 9.29 -27.85
N HIS A 651 37.28 10.41 -28.40
CA HIS A 651 37.57 11.77 -27.91
C HIS A 651 39.06 12.17 -27.94
N THR A 652 39.81 11.69 -28.95
CA THR A 652 41.24 12.01 -29.11
C THR A 652 41.56 12.73 -30.41
N ALA A 653 40.55 13.14 -31.20
CA ALA A 653 40.75 13.81 -32.48
C ALA A 653 41.20 15.29 -32.39
N GLY A 654 41.16 15.92 -31.21
CA GLY A 654 41.59 17.32 -31.06
C GLY A 654 40.63 18.36 -31.62
N LEU A 655 39.32 18.09 -31.62
CA LEU A 655 38.30 18.96 -32.19
C LEU A 655 37.15 19.20 -31.21
N SER A 656 37.46 19.40 -29.93
CA SER A 656 36.42 19.45 -28.89
C SER A 656 35.50 20.67 -28.99
N ALA A 657 35.94 21.76 -29.63
CA ALA A 657 35.14 22.95 -29.91
C ALA A 657 35.47 23.54 -31.30
N TRP A 658 34.72 24.56 -31.71
CA TRP A 658 35.05 25.39 -32.87
C TRP A 658 36.12 26.44 -32.52
N HIS A 659 36.94 26.86 -33.49
CA HIS A 659 37.83 28.04 -33.39
C HIS A 659 37.14 29.36 -33.72
N ASP A 660 36.07 29.31 -34.50
CA ASP A 660 35.20 30.47 -34.67
C ASP A 660 34.26 30.60 -33.47
N ASP A 661 33.86 31.81 -33.12
CA ASP A 661 32.77 32.02 -32.18
C ASP A 661 31.45 31.62 -32.84
N MET A 662 30.70 30.76 -32.15
CA MET A 662 29.49 30.13 -32.63
C MET A 662 28.31 30.58 -31.78
N THR A 663 27.15 30.73 -32.41
CA THR A 663 25.86 30.85 -31.70
C THR A 663 25.11 29.52 -31.65
N LEU A 664 24.00 29.47 -30.90
CA LEU A 664 23.11 28.31 -30.90
C LEU A 664 22.52 28.05 -32.29
N GLU A 665 22.14 29.11 -33.02
CA GLU A 665 21.64 29.02 -34.39
C GLU A 665 22.69 28.47 -35.34
N ASP A 666 23.96 28.85 -35.17
CA ASP A 666 25.06 28.36 -36.00
C ASP A 666 25.27 26.85 -35.88
N ILE A 667 25.07 26.28 -34.69
CA ILE A 667 25.18 24.82 -34.48
C ILE A 667 23.91 24.07 -34.88
N CYS A 668 22.76 24.75 -34.92
CA CYS A 668 21.52 24.18 -35.44
C CYS A 668 21.58 24.03 -36.97
N ASP A 669 22.35 24.89 -37.67
CA ASP A 669 22.78 24.63 -39.05
C ASP A 669 23.91 23.60 -39.07
N ASN A 670 23.50 22.32 -39.16
CA ASN A 670 24.41 21.19 -39.10
C ASN A 670 25.52 21.23 -40.16
N ARG A 671 25.21 21.73 -41.36
CA ARG A 671 26.19 21.85 -42.46
C ARG A 671 27.22 22.91 -42.14
N LYS A 672 26.78 24.10 -41.73
CA LYS A 672 27.68 25.19 -41.35
C LYS A 672 28.62 24.78 -40.22
N ALA A 673 28.09 24.17 -39.16
CA ALA A 673 28.87 23.72 -38.02
C ALA A 673 29.89 22.64 -38.40
N THR A 674 29.49 21.66 -39.22
CA THR A 674 30.35 20.58 -39.69
C THR A 674 31.46 21.08 -40.62
N ASP A 675 31.14 21.97 -41.55
CA ASP A 675 32.10 22.54 -42.51
C ASP A 675 33.19 23.35 -41.79
N LYS A 676 32.85 24.06 -40.71
CA LYS A 676 33.83 24.75 -39.86
C LYS A 676 34.78 23.76 -39.17
N LEU A 677 34.28 22.65 -38.62
CA LEU A 677 35.12 21.60 -38.03
C LEU A 677 36.04 20.94 -39.06
N ALA A 678 35.54 20.74 -40.28
CA ALA A 678 36.31 20.17 -41.39
C ALA A 678 37.53 21.02 -41.74
N ARG A 679 37.39 22.35 -41.66
CA ARG A 679 38.42 23.29 -42.07
C ARG A 679 39.36 23.68 -40.94
N GLN A 680 38.97 23.60 -39.68
CA GLN A 680 39.81 24.10 -38.58
C GLN A 680 41.03 23.20 -38.26
N GLN A 681 42.06 23.75 -37.61
CA GLN A 681 43.17 22.97 -37.05
C GLN A 681 42.77 22.28 -35.75
N THR A 682 43.39 21.15 -35.42
CA THR A 682 43.19 20.49 -34.13
C THR A 682 43.79 21.28 -32.97
N MET A 683 43.14 21.22 -31.81
CA MET A 683 43.57 21.87 -30.57
C MET A 683 44.75 21.16 -29.91
N TRP A 684 44.97 19.89 -30.23
CA TRP A 684 46.14 19.11 -29.82
C TRP A 684 46.50 18.09 -30.91
N ILE A 685 47.65 17.44 -30.78
CA ILE A 685 48.07 16.38 -31.71
C ILE A 685 47.13 15.18 -31.54
N PRO A 686 46.39 14.76 -32.59
CA PRO A 686 45.44 13.65 -32.49
C PRO A 686 46.05 12.37 -31.89
N GLY A 687 45.31 11.71 -31.01
CA GLY A 687 45.74 10.51 -30.30
C GLY A 687 46.68 10.72 -29.11
N THR A 688 47.32 11.90 -28.96
CA THR A 688 48.28 12.14 -27.86
C THR A 688 47.63 12.59 -26.55
N ARG A 689 46.39 13.08 -26.62
CA ARG A 689 45.60 13.57 -25.49
C ARG A 689 44.13 13.22 -25.71
N MET A 690 43.40 13.14 -24.61
CA MET A 690 41.95 12.97 -24.58
C MET A 690 41.30 14.29 -24.15
N GLY A 691 40.21 14.68 -24.78
CA GLY A 691 39.44 15.85 -24.40
C GLY A 691 38.01 15.73 -24.88
N TYR A 692 37.05 15.91 -23.97
CA TYR A 692 35.64 15.68 -24.25
C TYR A 692 35.09 16.56 -25.39
N HIS A 693 34.63 15.95 -26.47
CA HIS A 693 33.95 16.62 -27.60
C HIS A 693 32.46 16.78 -27.28
N GLY A 694 32.14 17.75 -26.43
CA GLY A 694 30.82 17.92 -25.84
C GLY A 694 29.69 18.07 -26.87
N LEU A 695 29.91 18.84 -27.93
CA LEU A 695 28.95 19.01 -29.04
C LEU A 695 29.48 18.43 -30.35
N THR A 696 30.77 18.64 -30.62
CA THR A 696 31.37 18.41 -31.93
C THR A 696 31.40 16.94 -32.36
N GLN A 697 31.39 15.98 -31.43
CA GLN A 697 31.40 14.54 -31.77
C GLN A 697 30.18 14.17 -32.63
N GLY A 698 29.01 14.74 -32.32
CA GLY A 698 27.77 14.45 -33.04
C GLY A 698 27.85 14.85 -34.51
N PHE A 699 28.50 15.98 -34.80
CA PHE A 699 28.72 16.47 -36.16
C PHE A 699 29.76 15.63 -36.91
N LEU A 700 30.88 15.31 -36.26
CA LEU A 700 31.95 14.49 -36.86
C LEU A 700 31.45 13.08 -37.21
N VAL A 701 30.73 12.44 -36.28
CA VAL A 701 30.14 11.11 -36.48
C VAL A 701 28.99 11.17 -37.48
N GLY A 702 28.12 12.17 -37.38
CA GLY A 702 27.01 12.36 -38.31
C GLY A 702 27.48 12.58 -39.75
N GLU A 703 28.58 13.30 -39.95
CA GLU A 703 29.16 13.48 -41.28
C GLU A 703 29.72 12.18 -41.84
N LEU A 704 30.42 11.37 -41.04
CA LEU A 704 30.90 10.06 -41.46
C LEU A 704 29.75 9.14 -41.89
N VAL A 705 28.66 9.11 -41.10
CA VAL A 705 27.44 8.36 -41.45
C VAL A 705 26.86 8.86 -42.76
N ARG A 706 26.72 10.18 -42.94
CA ARG A 706 26.18 10.78 -44.17
C ARG A 706 27.03 10.48 -45.39
N ARG A 707 28.36 10.61 -45.28
CA ARG A 707 29.29 10.32 -46.38
C ARG A 707 29.22 8.86 -46.80
N LYS A 708 29.03 7.95 -45.85
CA LYS A 708 29.00 6.52 -46.14
C LYS A 708 27.65 6.03 -46.66
N THR A 709 26.55 6.61 -46.20
CA THR A 709 25.19 6.07 -46.43
C THR A 709 24.30 6.97 -47.28
N GLY A 710 24.63 8.25 -47.42
CA GLY A 710 23.77 9.28 -48.01
C GLY A 710 22.69 9.81 -47.06
N MET A 711 22.41 9.14 -45.94
CA MET A 711 21.40 9.55 -44.95
C MET A 711 21.98 10.57 -43.97
N SER A 712 21.20 11.55 -43.55
CA SER A 712 21.56 12.33 -42.36
C SER A 712 21.56 11.43 -41.10
N ILE A 713 22.18 11.91 -40.01
CA ILE A 713 22.33 11.09 -38.80
C ILE A 713 20.99 10.78 -38.13
N ASP A 714 20.04 11.71 -38.14
CA ASP A 714 18.68 11.50 -37.65
C ASP A 714 17.92 10.48 -38.50
N GLU A 715 18.06 10.56 -39.84
CA GLU A 715 17.51 9.59 -40.77
C GLU A 715 18.09 8.21 -40.48
N PHE A 716 19.42 8.06 -40.42
CA PHE A 716 20.03 6.76 -40.14
C PHE A 716 19.55 6.19 -38.81
N ILE A 717 19.54 6.99 -37.73
CA ILE A 717 19.04 6.54 -36.42
C ILE A 717 17.57 6.11 -36.52
N ARG A 718 16.71 6.90 -37.16
CA ARG A 718 15.28 6.58 -37.30
C ARG A 718 15.06 5.30 -38.10
N GLU A 719 15.73 5.17 -39.24
CA GLU A 719 15.50 4.13 -40.24
C GLU A 719 16.17 2.81 -39.88
N GLU A 720 17.43 2.86 -39.41
CA GLU A 720 18.28 1.68 -39.21
C GLU A 720 18.35 1.21 -37.76
N ILE A 721 18.03 2.08 -36.79
CA ILE A 721 18.05 1.74 -35.35
C ILE A 721 16.63 1.69 -34.80
N CYS A 722 15.90 2.80 -34.84
CA CYS A 722 14.66 2.91 -34.08
C CYS A 722 13.48 2.18 -34.74
N ARG A 723 13.33 2.22 -36.07
CA ARG A 723 12.21 1.55 -36.76
C ARG A 723 12.26 0.02 -36.66
N PRO A 724 13.39 -0.67 -36.87
CA PRO A 724 13.47 -2.12 -36.67
C PRO A 724 13.14 -2.57 -35.25
N LEU A 725 13.36 -1.68 -34.27
CA LEU A 725 13.05 -1.92 -32.87
C LEU A 725 11.65 -1.44 -32.47
N GLY A 726 10.89 -0.80 -33.36
CA GLY A 726 9.55 -0.26 -33.07
C GLY A 726 9.54 0.88 -32.06
N VAL A 727 10.58 1.73 -32.05
CA VAL A 727 10.74 2.88 -31.13
C VAL A 727 11.06 4.19 -31.87
N ALA A 728 10.69 4.28 -33.15
CA ALA A 728 10.95 5.47 -33.99
C ALA A 728 10.30 6.75 -33.46
N SER A 729 9.20 6.65 -32.71
CA SER A 729 8.55 7.77 -32.03
C SER A 729 9.16 8.11 -30.68
N ASP A 730 10.00 7.23 -30.12
CA ASP A 730 10.42 7.30 -28.71
C ASP A 730 11.92 7.59 -28.53
N PHE A 731 12.70 7.55 -29.61
CA PHE A 731 14.00 8.20 -29.70
C PHE A 731 14.05 9.05 -30.96
N GLN A 732 14.14 10.36 -30.78
CA GLN A 732 14.17 11.32 -31.88
C GLN A 732 15.37 12.26 -31.74
N LEU A 733 16.06 12.46 -32.85
CA LEU A 733 17.07 13.49 -33.02
C LEU A 733 16.50 14.51 -34.00
N GLY A 734 16.11 15.70 -33.50
CA GLY A 734 15.17 16.56 -34.23
C GLY A 734 13.74 16.06 -34.02
N CYS A 735 13.19 16.31 -32.84
CA CYS A 735 11.86 15.85 -32.44
C CYS A 735 10.77 16.48 -33.30
N CYS A 736 9.95 15.64 -33.94
CA CYS A 736 8.82 16.05 -34.76
C CYS A 736 7.79 16.83 -33.93
N LYS A 737 7.20 17.86 -34.53
CA LYS A 737 6.30 18.80 -33.83
C LYS A 737 5.06 18.10 -33.27
N GLU A 738 4.63 17.03 -33.92
CA GLU A 738 3.50 16.19 -33.54
C GLU A 738 3.74 15.50 -32.17
N ASP A 739 4.99 15.20 -31.83
CA ASP A 739 5.37 14.53 -30.58
C ASP A 739 5.76 15.51 -29.45
N TRP A 740 5.76 16.83 -29.69
CA TRP A 740 6.18 17.81 -28.68
C TRP A 740 5.33 17.82 -27.42
N SER A 741 4.07 17.37 -27.51
CA SER A 741 3.19 17.19 -26.36
C SER A 741 3.69 16.11 -25.40
N ARG A 742 4.50 15.15 -25.89
CA ARG A 742 5.11 14.09 -25.08
C ARG A 742 6.42 14.51 -24.44
N VAL A 743 7.00 15.64 -24.86
CA VAL A 743 8.29 16.12 -24.39
C VAL A 743 8.13 16.81 -23.04
N ALA A 744 8.60 16.15 -21.97
CA ALA A 744 8.76 16.75 -20.67
C ALA A 744 9.84 17.85 -20.74
N PRO A 745 9.52 19.12 -20.39
CA PRO A 745 10.52 20.17 -20.35
C PRO A 745 11.55 19.89 -19.26
N VAL A 746 12.83 20.11 -19.56
CA VAL A 746 13.89 20.06 -18.56
C VAL A 746 13.76 21.24 -17.59
N VAL A 747 13.99 20.96 -16.31
CA VAL A 747 13.95 21.91 -15.22
C VAL A 747 15.39 22.11 -14.73
N PRO A 748 16.02 23.25 -15.06
CA PRO A 748 17.41 23.52 -14.69
C PRO A 748 17.57 23.71 -13.17
N PRO A 749 18.76 23.47 -12.62
CA PRO A 749 19.04 23.84 -11.24
C PRO A 749 19.09 25.37 -11.09
N PRO A 750 18.71 25.91 -9.91
CA PRO A 750 18.93 27.32 -9.63
C PRO A 750 20.43 27.59 -9.50
N GLY A 751 20.91 28.68 -10.08
CA GLY A 751 22.30 29.10 -9.96
C GLY A 751 22.89 29.68 -11.24
N PRO A 752 24.16 30.08 -11.20
CA PRO A 752 24.86 30.57 -12.37
C PRO A 752 25.00 29.49 -13.44
N SER A 753 24.99 29.89 -14.71
CA SER A 753 25.30 29.01 -15.84
C SER A 753 26.74 28.48 -15.73
N ILE A 754 27.06 27.40 -16.46
CA ILE A 754 28.43 26.86 -16.52
C ILE A 754 29.43 27.95 -16.95
N GLN A 755 29.04 28.82 -17.89
CA GLN A 755 29.86 29.93 -18.33
C GLN A 755 30.11 30.95 -17.20
N GLU A 756 29.05 31.32 -16.47
CA GLU A 756 29.17 32.21 -15.31
C GLU A 756 30.03 31.60 -14.21
N MET A 757 29.94 30.29 -13.97
CA MET A 757 30.80 29.58 -13.03
C MET A 757 32.27 29.56 -13.45
N LEU A 758 32.55 29.26 -14.72
CA LEU A 758 33.92 29.20 -15.25
C LEU A 758 34.58 30.57 -15.25
N SER A 759 33.87 31.61 -15.69
CA SER A 759 34.38 32.99 -15.74
C SER A 759 34.72 33.59 -14.38
N GLN A 760 34.21 33.01 -13.29
CA GLN A 760 34.52 33.42 -11.91
C GLN A 760 35.73 32.68 -11.31
N GLN A 761 36.29 31.68 -12.00
CA GLN A 761 37.47 30.96 -11.50
C GLN A 761 38.74 31.83 -11.62
N VAL A 762 39.55 31.82 -10.57
CA VAL A 762 40.86 32.50 -10.55
C VAL A 762 41.74 31.88 -11.64
N GLY A 763 42.20 32.70 -12.58
CA GLY A 763 43.00 32.23 -13.74
C GLY A 763 42.19 31.77 -14.94
N TYR A 764 40.90 32.13 -15.04
CA TYR A 764 40.07 31.88 -16.22
C TYR A 764 40.69 32.49 -17.49
N ASP A 765 40.91 31.63 -18.49
CA ASP A 765 41.28 32.01 -19.85
C ASP A 765 40.16 31.57 -20.80
N GLY A 766 39.49 32.55 -21.41
CA GLY A 766 38.38 32.33 -22.33
C GLY A 766 38.77 31.58 -23.61
N GLU A 767 40.06 31.58 -23.97
CA GLU A 767 40.61 30.87 -25.11
C GLU A 767 41.14 29.47 -24.77
N SER A 768 41.10 29.09 -23.48
CA SER A 768 41.50 27.75 -23.06
C SER A 768 40.60 26.68 -23.71
N ILE A 769 41.16 25.48 -23.90
CA ILE A 769 40.41 24.32 -24.47
C ILE A 769 39.13 24.04 -23.68
N VAL A 770 39.18 24.18 -22.35
CA VAL A 770 38.03 24.01 -21.45
C VAL A 770 36.96 25.06 -21.74
N ALA A 771 37.34 26.34 -21.74
CA ALA A 771 36.41 27.44 -21.98
C ALA A 771 35.78 27.37 -23.38
N ARG A 772 36.58 27.15 -24.43
CA ARG A 772 36.08 26.97 -25.80
C ARG A 772 35.11 25.79 -25.88
N THR A 773 35.43 24.66 -25.26
CA THR A 773 34.59 23.44 -25.37
C THR A 773 33.26 23.57 -24.63
N LEU A 774 33.24 24.23 -23.48
CA LEU A 774 32.04 24.30 -22.63
C LEU A 774 31.19 25.56 -22.88
N CYS A 775 31.76 26.59 -23.50
CA CYS A 775 31.12 27.90 -23.67
C CYS A 775 31.02 28.37 -25.13
N ASN A 776 31.40 27.57 -26.13
CA ASN A 776 31.31 27.95 -27.55
C ASN A 776 30.60 26.88 -28.42
N PRO A 777 29.30 27.08 -28.76
CA PRO A 777 28.45 28.17 -28.31
C PRO A 777 28.10 28.03 -26.82
N SER A 778 27.77 29.13 -26.17
CA SER A 778 27.15 29.10 -24.86
C SER A 778 25.65 28.87 -25.03
N PHE A 779 25.12 27.88 -24.32
CA PHE A 779 23.69 27.60 -24.23
C PHE A 779 23.35 27.22 -22.81
N ARG A 780 22.10 27.44 -22.44
CA ARG A 780 21.57 27.11 -21.12
C ARG A 780 20.74 25.83 -21.20
N ALA A 781 20.52 25.19 -20.06
CA ALA A 781 19.68 24.01 -19.99
C ALA A 781 18.24 24.31 -20.47
N GLU A 782 17.75 25.53 -20.27
CA GLU A 782 16.44 25.99 -20.74
C GLU A 782 16.30 25.99 -22.27
N ASP A 783 17.42 26.11 -23.00
CA ASP A 783 17.38 26.11 -24.47
C ASP A 783 16.85 24.78 -25.00
N ALA A 784 17.04 23.68 -24.26
CA ALA A 784 16.47 22.37 -24.59
C ALA A 784 14.93 22.36 -24.65
N ASN A 785 14.27 23.38 -24.07
CA ASN A 785 12.82 23.54 -24.10
C ASN A 785 12.31 24.34 -25.31
N THR A 786 13.19 24.92 -26.12
CA THR A 786 12.83 25.78 -27.26
C THR A 786 12.49 24.97 -28.52
N GLU A 787 11.68 25.56 -29.41
CA GLU A 787 11.37 24.99 -30.75
C GLU A 787 12.65 24.83 -31.60
N LEU A 788 13.57 25.79 -31.52
CA LEU A 788 14.86 25.74 -32.22
C LEU A 788 15.67 24.53 -31.79
N TRP A 789 15.84 24.32 -30.47
CA TRP A 789 16.54 23.14 -29.97
C TRP A 789 15.78 21.89 -30.38
N ARG A 790 14.51 21.69 -29.98
CA ARG A 790 13.77 20.44 -30.24
C ARG A 790 13.82 19.97 -31.69
N SER A 791 13.79 20.90 -32.65
CA SER A 791 13.80 20.60 -34.09
C SER A 791 15.20 20.37 -34.68
N SER A 792 16.27 20.65 -33.93
CA SER A 792 17.65 20.59 -34.42
C SER A 792 18.29 19.21 -34.27
N MET A 793 19.26 18.91 -35.14
CA MET A 793 19.94 17.61 -35.21
C MET A 793 21.27 17.60 -34.44
N LEU A 794 21.26 17.98 -33.16
CA LEU A 794 22.49 18.00 -32.35
C LEU A 794 22.81 16.59 -31.83
N GLY A 795 23.49 15.77 -32.64
CA GLY A 795 23.78 14.34 -32.37
C GLY A 795 24.58 14.06 -31.09
N SER A 796 24.96 15.08 -30.34
CA SER A 796 25.64 14.97 -29.05
C SER A 796 24.81 15.43 -27.85
N ALA A 797 23.66 16.07 -28.05
CA ALA A 797 22.94 16.76 -26.97
C ALA A 797 21.41 16.71 -27.06
N ASN A 798 20.84 16.32 -28.20
CA ASN A 798 19.42 16.56 -28.51
C ASN A 798 18.61 15.28 -28.80
N GLY A 799 18.97 14.18 -28.16
CA GLY A 799 18.12 13.00 -28.12
C GLY A 799 16.93 13.26 -27.21
N HIS A 800 15.73 13.15 -27.76
CA HIS A 800 14.48 13.13 -26.99
C HIS A 800 14.03 11.69 -26.82
N THR A 801 14.08 11.18 -25.59
CA THR A 801 13.79 9.77 -25.33
C THR A 801 13.42 9.47 -23.87
N ASN A 802 13.24 8.19 -23.54
CA ASN A 802 13.00 7.67 -22.20
C ASN A 802 13.86 6.43 -21.91
N SER A 803 13.83 5.97 -20.66
CA SER A 803 14.70 4.90 -20.18
C SER A 803 14.44 3.56 -20.86
N ARG A 804 13.16 3.21 -21.09
CA ARG A 804 12.77 1.99 -21.82
C ARG A 804 13.39 1.93 -23.22
N THR A 805 13.30 3.04 -23.95
CA THR A 805 13.82 3.11 -25.32
C THR A 805 15.34 3.02 -25.35
N LEU A 806 16.02 3.69 -24.43
CA LEU A 806 17.46 3.59 -24.28
C LEU A 806 17.90 2.15 -23.98
N VAL A 807 17.23 1.45 -23.07
CA VAL A 807 17.50 0.03 -22.78
C VAL A 807 17.29 -0.83 -24.03
N LYS A 808 16.20 -0.62 -24.76
CA LYS A 808 15.90 -1.40 -25.96
C LYS A 808 16.98 -1.25 -27.04
N ILE A 809 17.44 -0.02 -27.28
CA ILE A 809 18.50 0.27 -28.26
C ILE A 809 19.86 -0.25 -27.78
N LEU A 810 20.24 0.09 -26.54
CA LEU A 810 21.61 -0.08 -26.04
C LEU A 810 21.86 -1.43 -25.36
N SER A 811 20.82 -2.25 -25.16
CA SER A 811 20.98 -3.66 -24.76
C SER A 811 21.75 -4.49 -25.79
N CYS A 812 21.90 -4.02 -27.04
CA CYS A 812 22.77 -4.68 -28.01
C CYS A 812 24.22 -4.81 -27.52
N TYR A 813 24.73 -3.94 -26.65
CA TYR A 813 26.06 -4.12 -26.06
C TYR A 813 26.05 -5.31 -25.09
N SER A 814 25.18 -5.29 -24.08
CA SER A 814 25.15 -6.31 -23.02
C SER A 814 24.71 -7.71 -23.49
N LEU A 815 24.03 -7.79 -24.63
CA LEU A 815 23.49 -9.04 -25.20
C LEU A 815 24.24 -9.53 -26.44
N GLY A 816 25.47 -9.07 -26.69
CA GLY A 816 26.32 -9.59 -27.77
C GLY A 816 25.82 -9.24 -29.18
N GLY A 817 25.28 -8.03 -29.31
CA GLY A 817 24.87 -7.39 -30.55
C GLY A 817 23.37 -7.43 -30.85
N ILE A 818 22.58 -8.09 -30.00
CA ILE A 818 21.13 -8.27 -30.16
C ILE A 818 20.37 -7.34 -29.21
N CYS A 819 19.33 -6.67 -29.68
CA CYS A 819 18.49 -5.82 -28.83
C CYS A 819 17.41 -6.60 -28.08
N SER A 820 17.14 -6.18 -26.83
CA SER A 820 16.03 -6.66 -26.00
C SER A 820 14.68 -6.60 -26.73
N GLY A 821 13.82 -7.58 -26.49
CA GLY A 821 12.43 -7.66 -26.94
C GLY A 821 12.18 -7.84 -28.44
N SER A 822 13.13 -7.50 -29.31
CA SER A 822 12.99 -7.62 -30.78
C SER A 822 13.78 -8.78 -31.38
N GLY A 823 14.85 -9.23 -30.71
CA GLY A 823 15.81 -10.17 -31.28
C GLY A 823 16.60 -9.60 -32.47
N HIS A 824 16.44 -8.31 -32.78
CA HIS A 824 17.11 -7.68 -33.91
C HIS A 824 18.59 -7.44 -33.59
N ARG A 825 19.46 -7.72 -34.57
CA ARG A 825 20.91 -7.56 -34.43
C ARG A 825 21.34 -6.22 -35.00
N LEU A 826 21.88 -5.35 -34.15
CA LEU A 826 22.50 -4.09 -34.59
C LEU A 826 24.02 -4.22 -34.77
N LEU A 827 24.68 -5.02 -33.92
CA LEU A 827 26.12 -5.22 -33.95
C LEU A 827 26.49 -6.70 -34.08
N SER A 828 27.64 -6.98 -34.69
CA SER A 828 28.33 -8.26 -34.54
C SER A 828 28.93 -8.37 -33.12
N PRO A 829 29.05 -9.57 -32.55
CA PRO A 829 29.72 -9.77 -31.25
C PRO A 829 31.14 -9.18 -31.24
N GLU A 830 31.87 -9.30 -32.36
CA GLU A 830 33.23 -8.77 -32.51
C GLU A 830 33.25 -7.24 -32.42
N THR A 831 32.23 -6.56 -32.96
CA THR A 831 32.12 -5.10 -32.85
C THR A 831 31.74 -4.65 -31.45
N VAL A 832 30.96 -5.44 -30.70
CA VAL A 832 30.68 -5.17 -29.30
C VAL A 832 31.97 -5.22 -28.48
N ASP A 833 32.78 -6.26 -28.66
CA ASP A 833 34.08 -6.41 -27.98
C ASP A 833 35.04 -5.28 -28.36
N LEU A 834 35.07 -4.90 -29.64
CA LEU A 834 35.86 -3.78 -30.14
C LEU A 834 35.42 -2.46 -29.49
N ALA A 835 34.11 -2.20 -29.40
CA ALA A 835 33.60 -0.97 -28.80
C ALA A 835 33.97 -0.83 -27.31
N LEU A 836 34.05 -1.95 -26.59
CA LEU A 836 34.40 -2.02 -25.16
C LEU A 836 35.90 -2.17 -24.89
N THR A 837 36.74 -2.19 -25.92
CA THR A 837 38.20 -2.20 -25.79
C THR A 837 38.71 -0.81 -25.45
N GLU A 838 39.74 -0.70 -24.60
CA GLU A 838 40.34 0.60 -24.26
C GLU A 838 41.09 1.19 -25.46
N HIS A 839 40.63 2.35 -25.95
CA HIS A 839 41.25 3.13 -27.02
C HIS A 839 41.97 4.39 -26.49
N ALA A 840 41.56 4.90 -25.34
CA ALA A 840 42.25 5.99 -24.67
C ALA A 840 42.06 5.91 -23.15
N LYS A 841 43.10 6.29 -22.41
CA LYS A 841 43.09 6.40 -20.95
C LYS A 841 43.93 7.58 -20.50
N GLY A 842 43.46 8.31 -19.49
CA GLY A 842 44.21 9.41 -18.88
C GLY A 842 43.31 10.52 -18.39
N ILE A 843 43.90 11.68 -18.12
CA ILE A 843 43.16 12.89 -17.74
C ILE A 843 42.56 13.52 -18.99
N ASP A 844 41.24 13.69 -19.00
CA ASP A 844 40.51 14.40 -20.04
C ASP A 844 40.76 15.91 -19.90
N LEU A 845 41.29 16.54 -20.95
CA LEU A 845 41.67 17.96 -20.95
C LEU A 845 40.49 18.91 -20.73
N VAL A 846 39.26 18.47 -21.00
CA VAL A 846 38.05 19.31 -20.89
C VAL A 846 37.40 19.11 -19.53
N THR A 847 37.18 17.85 -19.14
CA THR A 847 36.49 17.56 -17.86
C THR A 847 37.44 17.63 -16.65
N GLY A 848 38.76 17.59 -16.87
CA GLY A 848 39.78 17.56 -15.82
C GLY A 848 39.84 16.25 -15.04
N ARG A 849 39.12 15.22 -15.47
CA ARG A 849 38.95 13.96 -14.75
C ARG A 849 39.69 12.82 -15.46
N SER A 850 40.17 11.86 -14.67
CA SER A 850 40.65 10.59 -15.23
C SER A 850 39.48 9.83 -15.87
N GLY A 851 39.73 9.15 -16.98
CA GLY A 851 38.73 8.32 -17.63
C GLY A 851 39.34 7.28 -18.57
N ARG A 852 38.53 6.28 -18.90
CA ARG A 852 38.82 5.23 -19.89
C ARG A 852 37.78 5.29 -21.00
N ARG A 853 38.22 5.20 -22.26
CA ARG A 853 37.37 5.33 -23.44
C ARG A 853 37.41 4.06 -24.28
N GLY A 854 36.22 3.58 -24.63
CA GLY A 854 36.02 2.70 -25.77
C GLY A 854 35.75 3.51 -27.03
N LEU A 855 35.19 2.85 -28.04
CA LEU A 855 34.69 3.54 -29.22
C LEU A 855 33.30 4.11 -28.94
N GLY A 856 33.25 5.39 -28.59
CA GLY A 856 31.99 6.12 -28.41
C GLY A 856 31.28 5.88 -27.08
N ILE A 857 31.91 5.14 -26.16
CA ILE A 857 31.41 4.80 -24.83
C ILE A 857 32.52 4.99 -23.78
N TYR A 858 32.14 5.23 -22.52
CA TYR A 858 33.08 5.21 -21.40
C TYR A 858 33.20 3.78 -20.85
N LEU A 859 34.36 3.44 -20.29
CA LEU A 859 34.64 2.13 -19.69
C LEU A 859 34.84 2.27 -18.17
N THR A 860 34.57 1.19 -17.44
CA THR A 860 34.78 1.10 -15.98
C THR A 860 36.18 0.59 -15.62
N GLY A 861 36.50 0.51 -14.33
CA GLY A 861 37.72 -0.07 -13.77
C GLY A 861 38.89 0.89 -13.55
N PRO A 862 40.09 0.40 -13.19
CA PRO A 862 41.13 1.25 -12.60
C PRO A 862 41.54 2.44 -13.46
N GLY A 863 41.40 3.65 -12.92
CA GLY A 863 41.60 4.92 -13.63
C GLY A 863 40.38 5.45 -14.40
N SER A 864 39.18 4.89 -14.20
CA SER A 864 37.93 5.37 -14.81
C SER A 864 37.32 6.59 -14.09
N GLY A 865 37.95 7.06 -13.01
CA GLY A 865 37.58 8.31 -12.37
C GLY A 865 36.32 8.18 -11.53
N ILE A 866 35.27 8.95 -11.85
CA ILE A 866 34.07 9.08 -11.00
C ILE A 866 33.38 7.74 -10.74
N VAL A 867 33.39 6.85 -11.74
CA VAL A 867 32.65 5.58 -11.66
C VAL A 867 33.51 4.42 -11.17
N GLU A 868 34.79 4.64 -10.86
CA GLU A 868 35.74 3.59 -10.53
C GLU A 868 35.29 2.77 -9.32
N ASP A 869 34.73 3.43 -8.32
CA ASP A 869 34.16 2.78 -7.12
C ASP A 869 32.65 2.52 -7.23
N GLN A 870 31.98 3.06 -8.25
CA GLN A 870 30.52 3.03 -8.38
C GLN A 870 30.02 1.89 -9.29
N LEU A 871 30.82 1.50 -10.28
CA LEU A 871 30.49 0.44 -11.23
C LEU A 871 31.50 -0.70 -11.14
N PRO A 872 31.08 -1.96 -11.34
CA PRO A 872 32.01 -3.07 -11.26
C PRO A 872 33.06 -3.03 -12.37
N ASP A 873 34.22 -3.64 -12.07
CA ASP A 873 35.20 -4.04 -13.07
C ASP A 873 34.61 -5.06 -14.05
N GLY A 874 35.13 -5.06 -15.28
CA GLY A 874 34.76 -6.01 -16.32
C GLY A 874 34.50 -5.36 -17.68
N LYS A 875 33.79 -6.08 -18.56
CA LYS A 875 33.30 -5.57 -19.84
C LYS A 875 32.05 -4.71 -19.63
N VAL A 876 32.22 -3.55 -19.01
CA VAL A 876 31.14 -2.62 -18.68
C VAL A 876 31.36 -1.27 -19.37
N GLY A 877 30.39 -0.92 -20.22
CA GLY A 877 30.31 0.38 -20.86
C GLY A 877 29.29 1.28 -20.17
N TRP A 878 29.48 2.59 -20.21
CA TRP A 878 28.51 3.55 -19.68
C TRP A 878 28.56 4.90 -20.40
N GLY A 879 27.55 5.72 -20.16
CA GLY A 879 27.53 7.13 -20.55
C GLY A 879 26.42 7.90 -19.85
N SER A 880 26.61 9.20 -19.68
CA SER A 880 25.66 10.07 -18.98
C SER A 880 25.41 11.39 -19.71
N GLY A 881 24.28 12.01 -19.39
CA GLY A 881 23.85 13.31 -19.87
C GLY A 881 23.97 14.37 -18.79
N TRP A 882 24.17 15.63 -19.22
CA TRP A 882 24.10 16.77 -18.32
C TRP A 882 22.75 16.77 -17.60
N GLY A 883 22.79 17.00 -16.28
CA GLY A 883 21.62 16.95 -15.40
C GLY A 883 21.49 15.64 -14.61
N GLY A 884 21.90 14.49 -15.16
CA GLY A 884 21.82 13.19 -14.44
C GLY A 884 21.28 11.97 -15.19
N SER A 885 20.91 12.06 -16.48
CA SER A 885 20.53 10.85 -17.23
C SER A 885 21.74 9.92 -17.39
N ILE A 886 21.54 8.61 -17.36
CA ILE A 886 22.65 7.64 -17.45
C ILE A 886 22.21 6.34 -18.09
N VAL A 887 23.13 5.68 -18.79
CA VAL A 887 23.00 4.31 -19.27
C VAL A 887 24.24 3.51 -18.90
N VAL A 888 24.04 2.29 -18.40
CA VAL A 888 25.09 1.30 -18.08
C VAL A 888 24.81 0.02 -18.87
N MET A 889 25.83 -0.53 -19.52
CA MET A 889 25.79 -1.74 -20.34
C MET A 889 26.87 -2.71 -19.85
N ASP A 890 26.48 -3.66 -19.00
CA ASP A 890 27.36 -4.68 -18.44
C ASP A 890 27.22 -5.98 -19.22
N CYS A 891 28.24 -6.32 -20.01
CA CYS A 891 28.24 -7.52 -20.84
C CYS A 891 28.50 -8.79 -20.04
N ASP A 892 29.28 -8.70 -18.96
CA ASP A 892 29.62 -9.85 -18.13
C ASP A 892 28.39 -10.35 -17.37
N ARG A 893 27.48 -9.44 -16.99
CA ARG A 893 26.21 -9.76 -16.29
C ARG A 893 24.99 -9.72 -17.20
N ARG A 894 25.16 -9.45 -18.49
CA ARG A 894 24.06 -9.29 -19.48
C ARG A 894 22.99 -8.33 -18.97
N LEU A 895 23.42 -7.18 -18.46
CA LEU A 895 22.61 -6.19 -17.76
C LEU A 895 22.67 -4.84 -18.49
N THR A 896 21.51 -4.20 -18.65
CA THR A 896 21.42 -2.82 -19.14
C THR A 896 20.51 -1.99 -18.26
N ILE A 897 20.99 -0.85 -17.80
CA ILE A 897 20.27 0.07 -16.92
C ILE A 897 20.16 1.41 -17.65
N ALA A 898 18.98 2.01 -17.68
CA ALA A 898 18.83 3.40 -18.12
C ALA A 898 17.95 4.20 -17.14
N TYR A 899 18.36 5.44 -16.89
CA TYR A 899 17.64 6.40 -16.07
C TYR A 899 17.54 7.75 -16.80
N THR A 900 16.34 8.35 -16.78
CA THR A 900 16.04 9.64 -17.41
C THR A 900 15.06 10.43 -16.54
N MET A 901 15.22 11.75 -16.49
CA MET A 901 14.46 12.64 -15.61
C MET A 901 14.38 14.05 -16.21
N ASN A 902 13.40 14.84 -15.77
CA ASN A 902 13.30 16.25 -16.17
C ASN A 902 13.95 17.22 -15.18
N ARG A 903 14.22 16.83 -13.93
CA ARG A 903 14.92 17.71 -12.98
C ARG A 903 16.43 17.58 -13.13
N MET A 904 17.11 18.69 -13.35
CA MET A 904 18.57 18.76 -13.41
C MET A 904 19.14 19.26 -12.08
N LEU A 905 20.31 18.76 -11.69
CA LEU A 905 21.06 19.20 -10.51
C LEU A 905 22.47 19.71 -10.91
N ASN A 906 23.00 20.65 -10.12
CA ASN A 906 24.37 21.19 -10.30
C ASN A 906 25.46 20.25 -9.76
N THR A 907 25.08 19.29 -8.93
CA THR A 907 25.93 18.20 -8.44
C THR A 907 25.60 16.91 -9.20
N PRO A 908 26.43 15.86 -9.13
CA PRO A 908 26.01 14.53 -9.55
C PRO A 908 24.63 14.21 -8.99
N HIS A 909 23.73 13.75 -9.87
CA HIS A 909 22.37 13.47 -9.47
C HIS A 909 22.41 12.22 -8.56
N PRO A 910 21.90 12.28 -7.32
CA PRO A 910 22.06 11.15 -6.38
C PRO A 910 21.16 9.96 -6.74
N SER A 911 20.02 10.18 -7.40
CA SER A 911 19.09 9.10 -7.82
C SER A 911 19.75 7.99 -8.66
N PRO A 912 20.40 8.28 -9.81
CA PRO A 912 21.00 7.23 -10.64
C PRO A 912 22.04 6.39 -9.89
N ASP A 913 22.92 7.00 -9.09
CA ASP A 913 23.95 6.28 -8.32
C ASP A 913 23.29 5.31 -7.33
N ALA A 914 22.25 5.77 -6.62
CA ALA A 914 21.51 4.92 -5.69
C ALA A 914 20.82 3.76 -6.40
N TYR A 915 20.18 3.98 -7.56
CA TYR A 915 19.58 2.91 -8.34
C TYR A 915 20.60 1.89 -8.82
N ILE A 916 21.72 2.36 -9.37
CA ILE A 916 22.80 1.51 -9.87
C ILE A 916 23.34 0.62 -8.76
N GLN A 917 23.64 1.18 -7.60
CA GLN A 917 24.10 0.42 -6.44
C GLN A 917 23.08 -0.65 -6.04
N ALA A 918 21.81 -0.26 -5.90
CA ALA A 918 20.74 -1.18 -5.51
C ALA A 918 20.54 -2.31 -6.55
N ILE A 919 20.63 -2.00 -7.85
CA ILE A 919 20.54 -3.00 -8.93
C ILE A 919 21.68 -4.00 -8.83
N TYR A 920 22.92 -3.54 -8.68
CA TYR A 920 24.07 -4.43 -8.56
C TYR A 920 24.04 -5.26 -7.27
N ASP A 921 23.55 -4.72 -6.16
CA ASP A 921 23.36 -5.48 -4.92
C ASP A 921 22.35 -6.62 -5.13
N ILE A 922 21.25 -6.36 -5.84
CA ILE A 922 20.20 -7.35 -6.13
C ILE A 922 20.69 -8.41 -7.13
N VAL A 923 21.43 -8.02 -8.18
CA VAL A 923 21.91 -8.96 -9.20
C VAL A 923 23.06 -9.84 -8.69
N ARG A 924 23.77 -9.42 -7.62
CA ARG A 924 24.83 -10.21 -6.97
C ARG A 924 24.30 -11.23 -5.95
N ALA A 925 23.11 -10.99 -5.39
CA ALA A 925 22.46 -11.85 -4.40
C ALA A 925 21.76 -13.04 -5.07
#